data_AF-A3GG98-F1
#
_entry.id   AF-A3GG98-F1
#
_cell.length_a   1.000
_cell.length_b   1.000
_cell.length_c   1.000
_cell.angle_alpha   90.00
_cell.angle_beta   90.00
_cell.angle_gamma   90.00
#
_symmetry.space_group_name_H-M   'P 1'
#
loop_
_entity.id
_entity.type
_entity.pdbx_description
1 polymer ?
#
loop_
_entity_poly.entity_id
_entity_poly.type
_entity_poly.pdbx_seq_one_letter_code
_entity_poly.pdbx_strand_id
1 'polypeptide(L)'
;MHVLLTNDDGPLDDNSCPYMKYFVDEILTTTDWDLSIVVPNEQRSWIGKAHFAGKTLTTTYIYTRLSTSAPNANINSFEGPFKTSQPQFPQPEWQEWVLVNSTPAACADIGIHHVYSKKKGPIDLVLSGPNFGKNSSNLYILASGTVGAAMEAVTHGVKAIALSYAFNNLDHDFHILKEAAKISVKLIKKLYVQLQTMENVDIFSVNVPLIESLKLGSTKIHYAPILNNYWNSIYAPSDELNEHGQQQYMWNPDFKKVYKDGLADLTHTDSRVLLEEGISVTPLKASFNIVEPFSGEITLDDDESAENSHRFLITIPQEAYVYKPLLPDFSITTDISLLKNIPQDVKVFHYGEYEDIDIDLIGEKPSQYYIPSYIYRKALIRKHFLANTIQHYVAKHPESVLIQNVPQSYQLEVDYAEFLDDALDDAYELRDEIEAGGRTWILKPSMSDKGQGIRLFKTIDRLQEIFNSFEEGDSEDEDEVNETENGVIISQLRHFIVQEYKSRPLLLQNYDNKKFHLRTYVVCKGNLQVFVYKNILTLFAATEYHDPNDDNDEEQVSMDGHLTNTCLQETGNPLVVPFWKLEDTKFSEEQKKKVFDQVLETTKELYTAATSVDKMNFQPMDNAIEIFGIDFLVNEDYTVTLLEVNSYPDFKQTGDDLKGLIYELFDRVVKEVVSPLVTGTQSETTESTLVSVLSQ
;
A
#
# COMPACT_ATOMS: atom_id res chain seq x y z
N MET A 1 11.14 27.78 37.24
CA MET A 1 11.43 27.57 35.81
C MET A 1 11.71 28.92 35.20
N HIS A 2 12.86 29.11 34.55
CA HIS A 2 13.19 30.30 33.78
C HIS A 2 12.74 30.09 32.33
N VAL A 3 11.82 30.94 31.89
CA VAL A 3 11.14 30.83 30.60
C VAL A 3 11.57 31.98 29.71
N LEU A 4 12.05 31.64 28.51
CA LEU A 4 12.19 32.61 27.44
C LEU A 4 10.93 32.61 26.59
N LEU A 5 10.31 33.78 26.44
CA LEU A 5 9.17 34.02 25.58
C LEU A 5 9.60 34.82 24.35
N THR A 6 9.26 34.31 23.17
CA THR A 6 9.43 34.97 21.88
C THR A 6 8.14 34.83 21.07
N ASN A 7 8.02 35.55 19.95
CA ASN A 7 6.96 35.37 18.94
C ASN A 7 7.53 35.71 17.56
N ASP A 8 6.72 35.55 16.53
CA ASP A 8 6.94 36.14 15.22
C ASP A 8 6.13 37.40 14.94
N ASP A 9 5.08 37.67 15.72
CA ASP A 9 4.21 38.84 15.55
C ASP A 9 4.89 40.21 15.75
N GLY A 10 6.02 40.23 16.47
CA GLY A 10 6.77 41.45 16.77
C GLY A 10 6.26 42.17 18.04
N PRO A 11 6.41 43.50 18.13
CA PRO A 11 6.01 44.27 19.31
C PRO A 11 4.49 44.27 19.46
N LEU A 12 4.01 44.58 20.67
CA LEU A 12 2.58 44.62 20.97
C LEU A 12 1.84 45.64 20.09
N ASP A 13 0.79 45.20 19.44
CA ASP A 13 -0.21 46.07 18.80
C ASP A 13 -1.53 45.32 18.65
N ASP A 14 -2.62 46.05 18.43
CA ASP A 14 -3.96 45.47 18.37
C ASP A 14 -4.25 44.70 17.07
N ASN A 15 -3.44 44.85 16.01
CA ASN A 15 -3.69 44.23 14.71
C ASN A 15 -2.80 43.03 14.43
N SER A 16 -1.49 43.17 14.60
CA SER A 16 -0.48 42.16 14.30
C SER A 16 -0.06 41.34 15.53
N CYS A 17 -0.10 41.89 16.74
CA CYS A 17 0.25 41.17 17.98
C CYS A 17 -0.82 41.25 19.11
N PRO A 18 -2.11 40.95 18.84
CA PRO A 18 -3.19 41.18 19.80
C PRO A 18 -3.21 40.22 21.00
N TYR A 19 -2.55 39.06 20.91
CA TYR A 19 -2.73 37.95 21.85
C TYR A 19 -1.68 37.88 22.95
N MET A 20 -0.45 38.34 22.67
CA MET A 20 0.71 38.06 23.50
C MET A 20 0.59 38.69 24.89
N LYS A 21 -0.05 39.85 25.00
CA LYS A 21 -0.23 40.54 26.28
C LYS A 21 -1.11 39.76 27.27
N TYR A 22 -2.17 39.12 26.79
CA TYR A 22 -3.03 38.27 27.61
C TYR A 22 -2.26 37.08 28.17
N PHE A 23 -1.40 36.50 27.34
CA PHE A 23 -0.57 35.38 27.74
C PHE A 23 0.51 35.77 28.77
N VAL A 24 1.20 36.88 28.55
CA VAL A 24 2.19 37.43 29.50
C VAL A 24 1.55 37.74 30.84
N ASP A 25 0.42 38.44 30.87
CA ASP A 25 -0.27 38.76 32.13
C ASP A 25 -0.74 37.51 32.86
N GLU A 26 -1.23 36.50 32.13
CA GLU A 26 -1.64 35.23 32.74
C GLU A 26 -0.44 34.48 33.34
N ILE A 27 0.72 34.48 32.67
CA ILE A 27 1.97 33.91 33.22
C ILE A 27 2.35 34.64 34.51
N LEU A 28 2.43 35.97 34.47
CA LEU A 28 2.88 36.79 35.60
C LEU A 28 1.94 36.70 36.82
N THR A 29 0.66 36.45 36.60
CA THR A 29 -0.36 36.41 37.67
C THR A 29 -0.63 35.00 38.22
N THR A 30 -0.37 33.94 37.46
CA THR A 30 -0.75 32.56 37.83
C THR A 30 0.42 31.58 37.95
N THR A 31 1.65 32.06 37.76
CA THR A 31 2.86 31.26 37.84
C THR A 31 3.94 31.97 38.65
N ASP A 32 4.91 31.19 39.11
CA ASP A 32 6.17 31.62 39.72
C ASP A 32 7.32 31.56 38.69
N TRP A 33 7.01 31.58 37.39
CA TRP A 33 8.01 31.50 36.34
C TRP A 33 8.82 32.78 36.28
N ASP A 34 10.14 32.64 36.16
CA ASP A 34 11.02 33.76 35.85
C ASP A 34 10.90 34.02 34.34
N LEU A 35 10.22 35.10 33.94
CA LEU A 35 9.89 35.38 32.54
C LEU A 35 10.88 36.36 31.91
N SER A 36 11.46 35.95 30.79
CA SER A 36 12.34 36.75 29.94
C SER A 36 11.70 36.87 28.56
N ILE A 37 11.61 38.08 28.01
CA ILE A 37 10.90 38.31 26.74
C ILE A 37 11.85 38.93 25.72
N VAL A 38 12.05 38.22 24.61
CA VAL A 38 12.86 38.69 23.47
C VAL A 38 12.06 38.43 22.21
N VAL A 39 11.70 39.48 21.47
CA VAL A 39 10.85 39.39 20.28
C VAL A 39 11.42 40.24 19.14
N PRO A 40 11.00 40.01 17.88
CA PRO A 40 11.32 40.90 16.79
C PRO A 40 10.81 42.33 17.05
N ASN A 41 11.50 43.34 16.52
CA ASN A 41 11.08 44.73 16.58
C ASN A 41 9.97 45.11 15.58
N GLU A 42 9.57 44.17 14.74
CA GLU A 42 8.51 44.29 13.72
C GLU A 42 7.94 42.91 13.40
N GLN A 43 6.77 42.85 12.76
CA GLN A 43 6.10 41.61 12.37
C GLN A 43 6.96 40.79 11.37
N ARG A 44 7.19 39.51 11.69
CA ARG A 44 8.06 38.56 10.96
C ARG A 44 7.41 37.19 10.73
N SER A 45 6.08 37.11 10.59
CA SER A 45 5.40 35.88 10.11
C SER A 45 5.88 35.43 8.72
N TRP A 46 5.61 34.17 8.37
CA TRP A 46 5.93 33.55 7.06
C TRP A 46 7.42 33.42 6.72
N ILE A 47 8.29 33.44 7.73
CA ILE A 47 9.75 33.38 7.55
C ILE A 47 10.36 32.00 7.89
N GLY A 48 9.59 31.08 8.47
CA GLY A 48 10.08 29.79 8.97
C GLY A 48 11.25 29.95 9.97
N LYS A 49 12.20 29.02 9.95
CA LYS A 49 13.48 29.15 10.68
C LYS A 49 14.55 29.82 9.81
N ALA A 50 14.73 31.13 9.95
CA ALA A 50 15.72 31.89 9.18
C ALA A 50 16.56 32.83 10.06
N HIS A 51 17.76 33.19 9.58
CA HIS A 51 18.64 34.20 10.16
C HIS A 51 19.09 35.19 9.07
N PHE A 52 19.26 36.47 9.42
CA PHE A 52 19.84 37.46 8.50
C PHE A 52 21.36 37.40 8.52
N ALA A 53 21.94 36.56 7.67
CA ALA A 53 23.40 36.45 7.53
C ALA A 53 24.04 37.80 7.15
N GLY A 54 25.16 38.15 7.80
CA GLY A 54 25.91 39.37 7.53
C GLY A 54 25.33 40.66 8.11
N LYS A 55 24.16 40.62 8.76
CA LYS A 55 23.56 41.79 9.43
C LYS A 55 23.99 41.85 10.90
N THR A 56 24.54 42.98 11.34
CA THR A 56 24.74 43.24 12.78
C THR A 56 23.39 43.56 13.42
N LEU A 57 23.05 42.83 14.47
CA LEU A 57 21.77 42.94 15.16
C LEU A 57 21.84 43.94 16.32
N THR A 58 20.76 44.69 16.54
CA THR A 58 20.64 45.68 17.60
C THR A 58 19.35 45.46 18.39
N THR A 59 19.38 45.82 19.67
CA THR A 59 18.25 45.67 20.59
C THR A 59 17.66 47.02 20.98
N THR A 60 16.34 47.09 21.13
CA THR A 60 15.64 48.15 21.85
C THR A 60 14.76 47.55 22.96
N TYR A 61 14.25 48.39 23.85
CA TYR A 61 13.56 47.95 25.08
C TYR A 61 12.21 48.64 25.21
N ILE A 62 11.16 47.87 25.49
CA ILE A 62 9.83 48.40 25.86
C ILE A 62 9.40 47.85 27.22
N TYR A 63 8.47 48.56 27.87
CA TYR A 63 7.99 48.20 29.21
C TYR A 63 6.47 48.22 29.27
N THR A 64 5.89 47.17 29.86
CA THR A 64 4.43 47.02 29.99
C THR A 64 4.02 46.80 31.44
N ARG A 65 2.81 47.24 31.81
CA ARG A 65 2.15 46.89 33.07
C ARG A 65 1.04 45.87 32.85
N LEU A 66 0.59 45.20 33.91
CA LEU A 66 -0.62 44.37 33.87
C LEU A 66 -1.81 45.21 33.36
N SER A 67 -2.51 44.71 32.35
CA SER A 67 -3.55 45.47 31.64
C SER A 67 -4.78 44.63 31.28
N THR A 68 -4.77 43.31 31.53
CA THR A 68 -5.84 42.39 31.13
C THR A 68 -6.77 41.94 32.26
N SER A 69 -6.82 42.69 33.37
CA SER A 69 -7.75 42.42 34.48
C SER A 69 -9.20 42.78 34.15
N ALA A 70 -9.41 43.72 33.21
CA ALA A 70 -10.71 44.12 32.70
C ALA A 70 -10.59 44.62 31.25
N PRO A 71 -11.64 44.55 30.42
CA PRO A 71 -11.62 45.08 29.05
C PRO A 71 -11.26 46.58 29.03
N ASN A 72 -10.30 46.97 28.19
CA ASN A 72 -9.93 48.36 27.97
C ASN A 72 -9.21 48.53 26.62
N ALA A 73 -9.15 49.77 26.11
CA ALA A 73 -8.54 50.07 24.82
C ALA A 73 -7.00 50.14 24.83
N ASN A 74 -6.36 50.04 25.99
CA ASN A 74 -4.92 50.23 26.16
C ASN A 74 -4.20 48.93 26.55
N ILE A 75 -4.78 47.77 26.24
CA ILE A 75 -4.23 46.47 26.65
C ILE A 75 -2.79 46.32 26.14
N ASN A 76 -2.56 46.59 24.86
CA ASN A 76 -1.26 46.47 24.19
C ASN A 76 -0.38 47.72 24.30
N SER A 77 -0.74 48.71 25.12
CA SER A 77 0.08 49.91 25.32
C SER A 77 1.38 49.61 26.08
N PHE A 78 2.45 50.33 25.72
CA PHE A 78 3.77 50.18 26.33
C PHE A 78 4.55 51.50 26.34
N GLU A 79 5.55 51.59 27.21
CA GLU A 79 6.54 52.67 27.23
C GLU A 79 7.76 52.30 26.39
N GLY A 80 8.24 53.21 25.54
CA GLY A 80 9.41 53.01 24.67
C GLY A 80 9.09 53.18 23.17
N PRO A 81 9.93 52.66 22.26
CA PRO A 81 11.14 51.87 22.49
C PRO A 81 12.35 52.72 22.94
N PHE A 82 13.10 52.22 23.91
CA PHE A 82 14.35 52.81 24.39
C PHE A 82 15.57 52.09 23.82
N LYS A 83 16.67 52.81 23.63
CA LYS A 83 17.93 52.24 23.10
C LYS A 83 18.67 51.33 24.10
N THR A 84 18.43 51.54 25.39
CA THR A 84 19.05 50.78 26.49
C THR A 84 18.00 50.44 27.54
N SER A 85 18.26 49.41 28.33
CA SER A 85 17.44 49.09 29.51
C SER A 85 17.34 50.29 30.45
N GLN A 86 16.16 50.50 31.02
CA GLN A 86 15.76 51.69 31.77
C GLN A 86 15.51 51.34 33.25
N PRO A 87 16.42 51.72 34.16
CA PRO A 87 16.27 51.42 35.59
C PRO A 87 15.01 52.02 36.24
N GLN A 88 14.40 53.05 35.65
CA GLN A 88 13.19 53.68 36.17
C GLN A 88 11.91 52.84 36.02
N PHE A 89 11.96 51.71 35.30
CA PHE A 89 10.84 50.77 35.15
C PHE A 89 11.17 49.44 35.85
N PRO A 90 11.10 49.38 37.20
CA PRO A 90 11.50 48.19 37.95
C PRO A 90 10.47 47.06 37.86
N GLN A 91 10.95 45.82 37.85
CA GLN A 91 10.13 44.62 38.12
C GLN A 91 9.78 44.55 39.62
N PRO A 92 8.61 44.00 40.00
CA PRO A 92 7.60 43.34 39.15
C PRO A 92 6.54 44.29 38.56
N GLU A 93 6.59 45.58 38.88
CA GLU A 93 5.57 46.54 38.41
C GLU A 93 5.56 46.68 36.88
N TRP A 94 6.76 46.65 36.28
CA TRP A 94 6.95 46.71 34.84
C TRP A 94 7.60 45.43 34.32
N GLN A 95 7.04 44.86 33.27
CA GLN A 95 7.66 43.78 32.49
C GLN A 95 8.51 44.39 31.38
N GLU A 96 9.80 44.06 31.36
CA GLU A 96 10.73 44.44 30.29
C GLU A 96 10.60 43.48 29.10
N TRP A 97 10.61 44.04 27.89
CA TRP A 97 10.68 43.29 26.64
C TRP A 97 11.85 43.80 25.83
N VAL A 98 12.62 42.87 25.26
CA VAL A 98 13.73 43.20 24.35
C VAL A 98 13.30 42.97 22.92
N LEU A 99 13.36 44.03 22.13
CA LEU A 99 13.05 44.00 20.71
C LEU A 99 14.35 43.85 19.92
N VAL A 100 14.46 42.86 19.05
CA VAL A 100 15.64 42.62 18.20
C VAL A 100 15.28 42.95 16.75
N ASN A 101 16.17 43.65 16.04
CA ASN A 101 15.97 43.97 14.62
C ASN A 101 16.21 42.78 13.66
N SER A 102 15.64 41.61 13.98
CA SER A 102 15.92 40.35 13.29
C SER A 102 14.72 39.40 13.28
N THR A 103 14.96 38.14 12.93
CA THR A 103 13.99 37.07 12.86
C THR A 103 13.64 36.50 14.26
N PRO A 104 12.53 35.75 14.38
CA PRO A 104 12.15 35.07 15.61
C PRO A 104 13.21 34.07 16.10
N ALA A 105 13.88 33.36 15.17
CA ALA A 105 14.98 32.47 15.49
C ALA A 105 16.16 33.22 16.12
N ALA A 106 16.55 34.37 15.56
CA ALA A 106 17.59 35.21 16.18
C ALA A 106 17.19 35.71 17.57
N CYS A 107 15.91 35.99 17.80
CA CYS A 107 15.40 36.37 19.13
C CYS A 107 15.53 35.23 20.14
N ALA A 108 15.22 33.99 19.74
CA ALA A 108 15.41 32.81 20.56
C ALA A 108 16.88 32.60 20.92
N ASP A 109 17.78 32.59 19.93
CA ASP A 109 19.23 32.44 20.11
C ASP A 109 19.81 33.53 21.05
N ILE A 110 19.59 34.80 20.72
CA ILE A 110 20.06 35.94 21.52
C ILE A 110 19.48 35.92 22.94
N GLY A 111 18.21 35.51 23.08
CA GLY A 111 17.56 35.37 24.38
C GLY A 111 18.15 34.27 25.25
N ILE A 112 18.48 33.11 24.65
CA ILE A 112 19.10 31.98 25.35
C ILE A 112 20.51 32.34 25.81
N HIS A 113 21.32 32.92 24.92
CA HIS A 113 22.77 33.01 25.16
C HIS A 113 23.26 34.37 25.67
N HIS A 114 22.50 35.46 25.46
CA HIS A 114 23.06 36.81 25.62
C HIS A 114 22.26 37.72 26.54
N VAL A 115 21.03 38.08 26.19
CA VAL A 115 20.29 39.22 26.79
C VAL A 115 20.21 39.13 28.32
N TYR A 116 19.85 37.95 28.82
CA TYR A 116 19.62 37.71 30.24
C TYR A 116 20.69 36.85 30.92
N SER A 117 21.66 36.33 30.16
CA SER A 117 22.71 35.39 30.61
C SER A 117 23.50 35.85 31.83
N LYS A 118 23.69 37.16 32.02
CA LYS A 118 24.42 37.74 33.15
C LYS A 118 23.55 38.06 34.38
N LYS A 119 22.22 38.12 34.20
CA LYS A 119 21.27 38.57 35.24
C LYS A 119 20.46 37.41 35.82
N LYS A 120 20.24 36.34 35.05
CA LYS A 120 19.35 35.23 35.37
C LYS A 120 20.05 33.88 35.13
N GLY A 121 19.44 32.80 35.63
CA GLY A 121 19.92 31.43 35.40
C GLY A 121 19.75 30.96 33.94
N PRO A 122 20.13 29.71 33.61
CA PRO A 122 19.88 29.14 32.28
C PRO A 122 18.38 29.09 31.95
N ILE A 123 18.05 29.06 30.65
CA ILE A 123 16.66 28.91 30.19
C ILE A 123 16.26 27.44 30.29
N ASP A 124 15.14 27.18 30.98
CA ASP A 124 14.59 25.83 31.14
C ASP A 124 13.61 25.44 30.02
N LEU A 125 12.92 26.43 29.44
CA LEU A 125 11.90 26.26 28.39
C LEU A 125 11.83 27.51 27.51
N VAL A 126 11.75 27.31 26.19
CA VAL A 126 11.36 28.38 25.26
C VAL A 126 9.89 28.25 24.90
N LEU A 127 9.14 29.33 25.08
CA LEU A 127 7.78 29.48 24.57
C LEU A 127 7.83 30.41 23.36
N SER A 128 7.33 29.94 22.22
CA SER A 128 7.16 30.77 21.04
C SER A 128 5.67 30.98 20.77
N GLY A 129 5.20 32.23 20.79
CA GLY A 129 3.80 32.61 20.64
C GLY A 129 3.18 33.19 21.93
N PRO A 130 1.84 33.31 22.03
CA PRO A 130 0.86 32.87 21.03
C PRO A 130 0.94 33.68 19.74
N ASN A 131 0.97 32.99 18.61
CA ASN A 131 0.95 33.57 17.26
C ASN A 131 -0.46 34.06 16.85
N PHE A 132 -0.49 35.13 16.05
CA PHE A 132 -1.66 35.59 15.30
C PHE A 132 -2.03 34.64 14.16
N GLY A 133 -2.81 33.59 14.49
CA GLY A 133 -3.26 32.59 13.53
C GLY A 133 -2.74 31.18 13.85
N LYS A 134 -3.26 30.19 13.11
CA LYS A 134 -2.96 28.77 13.34
C LYS A 134 -1.67 28.34 12.62
N ASN A 135 -0.94 27.43 13.26
CA ASN A 135 0.19 26.71 12.70
C ASN A 135 -0.10 25.20 12.73
N SER A 136 -1.18 24.81 12.03
CA SER A 136 -1.62 23.42 11.84
C SER A 136 -1.51 23.02 10.37
N SER A 137 -1.20 21.76 10.05
CA SER A 137 -0.83 21.24 8.71
C SER A 137 0.58 21.60 8.25
N ASN A 138 1.12 20.76 7.35
CA ASN A 138 2.48 20.83 6.84
C ASN A 138 2.82 22.23 6.30
N LEU A 139 1.91 22.81 5.53
CA LEU A 139 2.13 24.08 4.85
C LEU A 139 2.32 25.27 5.81
N TYR A 140 1.52 25.35 6.88
CA TYR A 140 1.62 26.45 7.85
C TYR A 140 2.78 26.22 8.82
N ILE A 141 3.00 24.98 9.26
CA ILE A 141 4.10 24.65 10.17
C ILE A 141 5.46 24.99 9.55
N LEU A 142 5.70 24.66 8.27
CA LEU A 142 6.96 24.92 7.59
C LEU A 142 7.23 26.42 7.37
N ALA A 143 6.19 27.23 7.18
CA ALA A 143 6.32 28.68 6.99
C ALA A 143 6.32 29.48 8.30
N SER A 144 6.00 28.85 9.44
CA SER A 144 5.77 29.52 10.71
C SER A 144 7.07 30.05 11.34
N GLY A 145 7.12 31.36 11.60
CA GLY A 145 8.21 31.96 12.38
C GLY A 145 8.15 31.54 13.85
N THR A 146 6.94 31.36 14.39
CA THR A 146 6.70 30.81 15.73
C THR A 146 7.27 29.38 15.88
N VAL A 147 6.95 28.46 14.96
CA VAL A 147 7.57 27.11 14.99
C VAL A 147 9.07 27.20 14.72
N GLY A 148 9.51 28.07 13.82
CA GLY A 148 10.93 28.29 13.53
C GLY A 148 11.74 28.73 14.74
N ALA A 149 11.22 29.64 15.57
CA ALA A 149 11.87 30.06 16.82
C ALA A 149 11.94 28.91 17.85
N ALA A 150 10.88 28.10 17.96
CA ALA A 150 10.90 26.91 18.80
C ALA A 150 11.94 25.87 18.32
N MET A 151 12.06 25.68 17.00
CA MET A 151 13.09 24.82 16.41
C MET A 151 14.50 25.35 16.69
N GLU A 152 14.72 26.65 16.56
CA GLU A 152 16.00 27.26 16.90
C GLU A 152 16.39 26.97 18.36
N ALA A 153 15.47 27.16 19.30
CA ALA A 153 15.73 26.88 20.71
C ALA A 153 16.23 25.44 20.95
N VAL A 154 15.63 24.46 20.28
CA VAL A 154 16.04 23.05 20.39
C VAL A 154 17.43 22.83 19.84
N THR A 155 17.82 23.50 18.75
CA THR A 155 19.20 23.40 18.23
C THR A 155 20.24 23.93 19.21
N HIS A 156 19.83 24.77 20.17
CA HIS A 156 20.66 25.26 21.28
C HIS A 156 20.49 24.44 22.58
N GLY A 157 19.85 23.27 22.50
CA GLY A 157 19.70 22.35 23.63
C GLY A 157 18.53 22.65 24.57
N VAL A 158 17.63 23.56 24.22
CA VAL A 158 16.47 23.93 25.05
C VAL A 158 15.17 23.45 24.40
N LYS A 159 14.43 22.58 25.09
CA LYS A 159 13.10 22.12 24.62
C LYS A 159 12.14 23.32 24.49
N ALA A 160 11.15 23.20 23.60
CA ALA A 160 10.28 24.34 23.28
C ALA A 160 8.81 23.97 23.09
N ILE A 161 7.94 24.95 23.25
CA ILE A 161 6.52 24.85 22.88
C ILE A 161 6.17 26.02 21.96
N ALA A 162 5.69 25.69 20.77
CA ALA A 162 5.12 26.66 19.83
C ALA A 162 3.61 26.75 20.10
N LEU A 163 3.12 27.95 20.42
CA LEU A 163 1.73 28.22 20.78
C LEU A 163 1.10 29.12 19.72
N SER A 164 -0.11 28.79 19.28
CA SER A 164 -0.79 29.49 18.20
C SER A 164 -2.28 29.57 18.46
N TYR A 165 -2.88 30.75 18.25
CA TYR A 165 -4.31 30.96 18.44
C TYR A 165 -5.00 31.01 17.08
N ALA A 166 -5.83 30.00 16.83
CA ALA A 166 -6.58 29.84 15.59
C ALA A 166 -7.89 30.64 15.68
N PHE A 167 -8.08 31.62 14.80
CA PHE A 167 -9.30 32.42 14.75
C PHE A 167 -10.08 32.15 13.46
N ASN A 168 -11.40 32.28 13.54
CA ASN A 168 -12.30 32.19 12.38
C ASN A 168 -12.80 33.55 11.90
N ASN A 169 -12.61 34.59 12.71
CA ASN A 169 -12.93 35.98 12.40
C ASN A 169 -11.88 36.91 13.04
N LEU A 170 -11.86 38.17 12.61
CA LEU A 170 -10.93 39.18 13.14
C LEU A 170 -11.48 39.87 14.41
N ASP A 171 -12.51 39.29 15.04
CA ASP A 171 -13.08 39.83 16.28
C ASP A 171 -12.37 39.20 17.48
N HIS A 172 -11.62 40.04 18.20
CA HIS A 172 -10.74 39.61 19.29
C HIS A 172 -11.42 39.81 20.64
N ASP A 173 -12.40 38.96 20.94
CA ASP A 173 -13.15 39.02 22.18
C ASP A 173 -12.23 38.86 23.41
N PHE A 174 -12.35 39.81 24.34
CA PHE A 174 -11.56 39.88 25.55
C PHE A 174 -11.68 38.62 26.42
N HIS A 175 -12.90 38.07 26.57
CA HIS A 175 -13.15 36.93 27.44
C HIS A 175 -12.62 35.64 26.83
N ILE A 176 -12.77 35.44 25.51
CA ILE A 176 -12.20 34.31 24.78
C ILE A 176 -10.67 34.33 24.90
N LEU A 177 -10.02 35.48 24.70
CA LEU A 177 -8.57 35.62 24.82
C LEU A 177 -8.05 35.35 26.24
N LYS A 178 -8.76 35.82 27.27
CA LYS A 178 -8.43 35.49 28.67
C LYS A 178 -8.55 34.00 28.95
N GLU A 179 -9.61 33.35 28.46
CA GLU A 179 -9.80 31.92 28.68
C GLU A 179 -8.77 31.10 27.88
N ALA A 180 -8.40 31.51 26.66
CA ALA A 180 -7.33 30.91 25.87
C ALA A 180 -5.97 31.01 26.56
N ALA A 181 -5.60 32.18 27.09
CA ALA A 181 -4.35 32.37 27.85
C ALA A 181 -4.28 31.44 29.07
N LYS A 182 -5.37 31.38 29.84
CA LYS A 182 -5.51 30.53 31.03
C LYS A 182 -5.40 29.04 30.69
N ILE A 183 -6.05 28.58 29.63
CA ILE A 183 -5.92 27.19 29.16
C ILE A 183 -4.47 26.92 28.74
N SER A 184 -3.86 27.83 27.98
CA SER A 184 -2.50 27.69 27.46
C SER A 184 -1.46 27.56 28.56
N VAL A 185 -1.49 28.41 29.59
CA VAL A 185 -0.56 28.33 30.73
C VAL A 185 -0.70 26.98 31.46
N LYS A 186 -1.93 26.50 31.67
CA LYS A 186 -2.17 25.19 32.31
C LYS A 186 -1.70 24.02 31.44
N LEU A 187 -1.94 24.09 30.14
CA LEU A 187 -1.52 23.06 29.19
C LEU A 187 0.01 23.02 29.09
N ILE A 188 0.68 24.16 29.01
CA ILE A 188 2.15 24.27 28.99
C ILE A 188 2.78 23.66 30.25
N LYS A 189 2.23 23.94 31.44
CA LYS A 189 2.70 23.29 32.68
C LYS A 189 2.67 21.76 32.57
N LYS A 190 1.63 21.20 31.95
CA LYS A 190 1.48 19.75 31.75
C LYS A 190 2.43 19.22 30.67
N LEU A 191 2.52 19.89 29.52
CA LEU A 191 3.37 19.49 28.40
C LEU A 191 4.86 19.60 28.74
N TYR A 192 5.26 20.59 29.54
CA TYR A 192 6.64 20.72 29.98
C TYR A 192 7.11 19.49 30.77
N VAL A 193 6.30 18.98 31.70
CA VAL A 193 6.63 17.73 32.43
C VAL A 193 6.81 16.56 31.47
N GLN A 194 6.01 16.49 30.40
CA GLN A 194 6.16 15.44 29.38
C GLN A 194 7.41 15.61 28.53
N LEU A 195 7.74 16.83 28.10
CA LEU A 195 8.98 17.13 27.35
C LEU A 195 10.24 16.70 28.11
N GLN A 196 10.22 16.75 29.44
CA GLN A 196 11.33 16.27 30.28
C GLN A 196 11.46 14.73 30.29
N THR A 197 10.42 14.00 29.89
CA THR A 197 10.37 12.53 29.94
C THR A 197 10.40 11.87 28.57
N MET A 198 10.01 12.59 27.51
CA MET A 198 9.92 12.07 26.15
C MET A 198 11.18 12.45 25.36
N GLU A 199 12.16 11.55 25.30
CA GLU A 199 13.43 11.80 24.59
C GLU A 199 13.24 12.10 23.09
N ASN A 200 12.26 11.46 22.47
CA ASN A 200 11.98 11.56 21.03
C ASN A 200 11.12 12.78 20.63
N VAL A 201 10.71 13.62 21.60
CA VAL A 201 9.91 14.82 21.34
C VAL A 201 10.70 16.04 21.75
N ASP A 202 10.90 16.96 20.82
CA ASP A 202 11.66 18.19 21.06
C ASP A 202 10.75 19.40 21.25
N ILE A 203 9.65 19.42 20.51
CA ILE A 203 8.72 20.54 20.43
C ILE A 203 7.30 20.01 20.50
N PHE A 204 6.42 20.73 21.19
CA PHE A 204 4.98 20.63 20.94
C PHE A 204 4.50 21.86 20.18
N SER A 205 3.84 21.64 19.04
CA SER A 205 3.03 22.67 18.38
C SER A 205 1.61 22.60 18.92
N VAL A 206 1.13 23.68 19.53
CA VAL A 206 -0.16 23.78 20.20
C VAL A 206 -1.02 24.81 19.49
N ASN A 207 -2.17 24.39 18.97
CA ASN A 207 -3.13 25.28 18.33
C ASN A 207 -4.42 25.35 19.16
N VAL A 208 -4.76 26.55 19.63
CA VAL A 208 -5.97 26.80 20.44
C VAL A 208 -7.02 27.52 19.59
N PRO A 209 -8.23 26.96 19.41
CA PRO A 209 -9.29 27.63 18.67
C PRO A 209 -9.92 28.75 19.51
N LEU A 210 -9.94 29.97 18.97
CA LEU A 210 -10.64 31.13 19.51
C LEU A 210 -12.12 31.06 19.10
N ILE A 211 -12.89 30.29 19.87
CA ILE A 211 -14.31 30.04 19.67
C ILE A 211 -15.08 30.34 20.96
N GLU A 212 -16.37 30.68 20.84
CA GLU A 212 -17.22 31.02 22.00
C GLU A 212 -17.34 29.87 23.01
N SER A 213 -17.27 28.62 22.54
CA SER A 213 -17.35 27.41 23.37
C SER A 213 -16.05 27.10 24.13
N LEU A 214 -14.96 27.84 23.89
CA LEU A 214 -13.66 27.62 24.52
C LEU A 214 -13.75 27.82 26.04
N LYS A 215 -13.52 26.74 26.80
CA LYS A 215 -13.63 26.76 28.25
C LYS A 215 -12.75 25.73 28.92
N LEU A 216 -12.01 26.15 29.94
CA LEU A 216 -11.17 25.26 30.72
C LEU A 216 -12.00 24.14 31.36
N GLY A 217 -11.57 22.89 31.16
CA GLY A 217 -12.20 21.69 31.71
C GLY A 217 -13.35 21.14 30.86
N SER A 218 -13.81 21.88 29.85
CA SER A 218 -14.85 21.42 28.92
C SER A 218 -14.31 21.20 27.51
N THR A 219 -13.44 22.09 27.02
CA THR A 219 -12.82 21.94 25.70
C THR A 219 -11.89 20.73 25.67
N LYS A 220 -12.04 19.88 24.65
CA LYS A 220 -11.20 18.71 24.47
C LYS A 220 -9.82 19.10 23.93
N ILE A 221 -8.80 18.41 24.42
CA ILE A 221 -7.40 18.59 24.04
C ILE A 221 -6.91 17.25 23.50
N HIS A 222 -6.45 17.23 22.25
CA HIS A 222 -6.06 16.02 21.53
C HIS A 222 -4.59 16.10 21.09
N TYR A 223 -3.88 14.98 21.20
CA TYR A 223 -2.66 14.81 20.42
C TYR A 223 -3.04 14.49 18.98
N ALA A 224 -2.37 15.11 18.01
CA ALA A 224 -2.71 14.94 16.60
C ALA A 224 -1.46 14.89 15.70
N PRO A 225 -1.43 14.05 14.65
CA PRO A 225 -0.41 14.11 13.60
C PRO A 225 -0.62 15.33 12.69
N ILE A 226 0.42 15.70 11.94
CA ILE A 226 0.36 16.78 10.94
C ILE A 226 -0.45 16.33 9.72
N LEU A 227 -1.35 17.19 9.23
CA LEU A 227 -1.95 17.04 7.91
C LEU A 227 -0.92 17.30 6.79
N ASN A 228 -0.70 16.31 5.91
CA ASN A 228 0.19 16.41 4.74
C ASN A 228 -0.54 17.04 3.53
N ASN A 229 -0.45 18.37 3.40
CA ASN A 229 -1.04 19.14 2.29
C ASN A 229 0.02 19.91 1.47
N TYR A 230 -0.38 20.37 0.27
CA TYR A 230 0.52 21.00 -0.71
C TYR A 230 -0.04 22.29 -1.31
N TRP A 231 0.82 23.31 -1.43
CA TRP A 231 0.51 24.56 -2.12
C TRP A 231 0.52 24.34 -3.65
N ASN A 232 -0.29 25.12 -4.35
CA ASN A 232 0.03 25.48 -5.74
C ASN A 232 0.98 26.71 -5.71
N SER A 233 1.18 27.44 -6.81
CA SER A 233 1.94 28.69 -6.71
C SER A 233 1.29 29.64 -5.70
N ILE A 234 2.07 30.12 -4.73
CA ILE A 234 1.67 31.14 -3.74
C ILE A 234 1.87 32.56 -4.27
N TYR A 235 2.33 32.69 -5.51
CA TYR A 235 2.49 33.95 -6.23
C TYR A 235 1.70 33.93 -7.55
N ALA A 236 1.14 35.07 -7.92
CA ALA A 236 0.50 35.29 -9.22
C ALA A 236 1.19 36.46 -9.95
N PRO A 237 1.27 36.45 -11.29
CA PRO A 237 1.79 37.59 -12.02
C PRO A 237 0.91 38.83 -11.77
N SER A 238 1.55 39.98 -11.59
CA SER A 238 0.87 41.27 -11.63
C SER A 238 0.63 41.66 -13.09
N ASP A 239 -0.52 42.29 -13.34
CA ASP A 239 -0.83 42.84 -14.67
C ASP A 239 0.02 44.08 -14.99
N GLU A 240 0.67 44.68 -13.99
CA GLU A 240 1.52 45.86 -14.13
C GLU A 240 3.01 45.49 -14.10
N LEU A 241 3.80 46.14 -14.95
CA LEU A 241 5.25 46.11 -14.86
C LEU A 241 5.70 47.15 -13.84
N ASN A 242 6.84 46.90 -13.17
CA ASN A 242 7.42 47.90 -12.28
C ASN A 242 7.89 49.14 -13.06
N GLU A 243 8.34 50.18 -12.33
CA GLU A 243 8.87 51.43 -12.89
C GLU A 243 10.07 51.26 -13.86
N HIS A 244 10.66 50.06 -13.92
CA HIS A 244 11.75 49.67 -14.82
C HIS A 244 11.32 48.71 -15.94
N GLY A 245 10.02 48.46 -16.11
CA GLY A 245 9.48 47.57 -17.15
C GLY A 245 9.65 46.07 -16.86
N GLN A 246 9.85 45.68 -15.59
CA GLN A 246 10.06 44.29 -15.19
C GLN A 246 8.74 43.66 -14.71
N GLN A 247 8.57 42.37 -15.00
CA GLN A 247 7.45 41.57 -14.49
C GLN A 247 7.45 41.54 -12.97
N GLN A 248 6.27 41.65 -12.38
CA GLN A 248 6.07 41.58 -10.94
C GLN A 248 5.21 40.36 -10.59
N TYR A 249 5.44 39.79 -9.42
CA TYR A 249 4.63 38.70 -8.88
C TYR A 249 4.10 39.10 -7.51
N MET A 250 2.79 38.98 -7.34
CA MET A 250 2.08 39.32 -6.11
C MET A 250 1.83 38.08 -5.27
N TRP A 251 1.91 38.23 -3.95
CA TRP A 251 1.52 37.19 -2.99
C TRP A 251 0.03 36.85 -3.16
N ASN A 252 -0.27 35.59 -3.45
CA ASN A 252 -1.62 35.10 -3.74
C ASN A 252 -1.82 33.61 -3.36
N PRO A 253 -1.66 33.21 -2.09
CA PRO A 253 -1.92 31.83 -1.65
C PRO A 253 -3.42 31.49 -1.65
N ASP A 254 -3.77 30.27 -2.09
CA ASP A 254 -5.15 29.78 -2.05
C ASP A 254 -5.49 29.14 -0.69
N PHE A 255 -5.88 29.99 0.27
CA PHE A 255 -6.32 29.53 1.59
C PHE A 255 -7.62 28.72 1.57
N LYS A 256 -8.47 28.91 0.54
CA LYS A 256 -9.73 28.16 0.42
C LYS A 256 -9.45 26.70 0.10
N LYS A 257 -8.45 26.43 -0.75
CA LYS A 257 -7.95 25.06 -1.01
C LYS A 257 -7.48 24.41 0.30
N VAL A 258 -6.63 25.07 1.07
CA VAL A 258 -6.11 24.51 2.33
C VAL A 258 -7.21 24.20 3.34
N TYR A 259 -8.23 25.05 3.45
CA TYR A 259 -9.41 24.78 4.28
C TYR A 259 -10.19 23.55 3.77
N LYS A 260 -10.38 23.42 2.45
CA LYS A 260 -11.02 22.24 1.84
C LYS A 260 -10.23 20.96 2.07
N ASP A 261 -8.90 21.00 1.97
CA ASP A 261 -8.03 19.86 2.23
C ASP A 261 -8.21 19.36 3.68
N GLY A 262 -8.33 20.28 4.63
CA GLY A 262 -8.64 19.93 6.03
C GLY A 262 -10.04 19.34 6.25
N LEU A 263 -11.04 19.76 5.46
CA LEU A 263 -12.38 19.17 5.52
C LEU A 263 -12.46 17.79 4.86
N ALA A 264 -11.70 17.57 3.79
CA ALA A 264 -11.63 16.30 3.07
C ALA A 264 -10.87 15.23 3.86
N ASP A 265 -10.00 15.63 4.77
CA ASP A 265 -9.32 14.73 5.68
C ASP A 265 -10.30 14.14 6.72
N LEU A 266 -10.52 12.83 6.63
CA LEU A 266 -11.33 12.06 7.57
C LEU A 266 -10.50 11.45 8.70
N THR A 267 -9.19 11.67 8.71
CA THR A 267 -8.26 11.18 9.74
C THR A 267 -8.06 12.21 10.85
N HIS A 268 -7.57 11.80 12.03
CA HIS A 268 -7.50 12.65 13.23
C HIS A 268 -6.31 13.64 13.23
N THR A 269 -6.08 14.38 12.15
CA THR A 269 -4.95 15.33 12.04
C THR A 269 -5.14 16.61 12.84
N ASP A 270 -4.07 17.37 13.00
CA ASP A 270 -4.03 18.66 13.70
C ASP A 270 -5.00 19.69 13.11
N SER A 271 -5.15 19.70 11.79
CA SER A 271 -6.13 20.53 11.09
C SER A 271 -7.56 20.04 11.35
N ARG A 272 -7.78 18.73 11.32
CA ARG A 272 -9.11 18.13 11.58
C ARG A 272 -9.59 18.39 13.00
N VAL A 273 -8.71 18.25 14.00
CA VAL A 273 -9.02 18.54 15.41
C VAL A 273 -9.49 19.98 15.60
N LEU A 274 -8.86 20.94 14.93
CA LEU A 274 -9.27 22.35 15.00
C LEU A 274 -10.64 22.58 14.33
N LEU A 275 -10.92 21.91 13.21
CA LEU A 275 -12.22 21.98 12.53
C LEU A 275 -13.35 21.37 13.36
N GLU A 276 -13.04 20.42 14.24
CA GLU A 276 -13.96 19.82 15.22
C GLU A 276 -13.99 20.58 16.56
N GLU A 277 -13.54 21.84 16.58
CA GLU A 277 -13.54 22.72 17.76
C GLU A 277 -12.67 22.22 18.94
N GLY A 278 -11.70 21.36 18.66
CA GLY A 278 -10.72 20.85 19.62
C GLY A 278 -9.41 21.64 19.64
N ILE A 279 -8.64 21.51 20.73
CA ILE A 279 -7.24 21.97 20.80
C ILE A 279 -6.32 20.85 20.29
N SER A 280 -5.50 21.14 19.28
CA SER A 280 -4.51 20.18 18.77
C SER A 280 -3.14 20.38 19.41
N VAL A 281 -2.49 19.26 19.77
CA VAL A 281 -1.12 19.18 20.29
C VAL A 281 -0.33 18.22 19.41
N THR A 282 0.56 18.75 18.59
CA THR A 282 1.35 17.98 17.64
C THR A 282 2.77 17.80 18.18
N PRO A 283 3.21 16.56 18.53
CA PRO A 283 4.60 16.30 18.88
C PRO A 283 5.50 16.42 17.63
N LEU A 284 6.55 17.22 17.72
CA LEU A 284 7.52 17.46 16.64
C LEU A 284 8.95 17.18 17.10
N LYS A 285 9.81 16.79 16.15
CA LYS A 285 11.25 16.62 16.32
C LYS A 285 11.98 17.69 15.53
N ALA A 286 12.97 18.35 16.12
CA ALA A 286 13.68 19.46 15.45
C ALA A 286 14.81 18.94 14.55
N SER A 287 14.50 18.03 13.63
CA SER A 287 15.47 17.42 12.73
C SER A 287 14.83 17.14 11.37
N PHE A 288 15.62 17.28 10.30
CA PHE A 288 15.36 16.51 9.10
C PHE A 288 15.64 15.04 9.43
N ASN A 289 14.61 14.20 9.49
CA ASN A 289 14.82 12.76 9.54
C ASN A 289 15.22 12.28 8.13
N ILE A 290 16.14 11.34 8.08
CA ILE A 290 16.47 10.62 6.85
C ILE A 290 15.21 9.83 6.44
N VAL A 291 14.67 10.09 5.26
CA VAL A 291 13.86 9.09 4.55
C VAL A 291 14.82 7.94 4.27
N GLU A 292 14.47 6.70 4.64
CA GLU A 292 15.32 5.49 4.63
C GLU A 292 16.66 5.68 3.91
N PRO A 293 17.81 5.49 4.57
CA PRO A 293 19.09 6.01 4.10
C PRO A 293 19.32 5.63 2.64
N PHE A 294 19.18 6.61 1.75
CA PHE A 294 19.69 6.54 0.39
C PHE A 294 21.21 6.43 0.52
N SER A 295 21.73 5.21 0.48
CA SER A 295 23.16 4.92 0.46
C SER A 295 23.64 4.90 -0.99
N GLY A 296 24.60 5.75 -1.33
CA GLY A 296 25.18 5.86 -2.66
C GLY A 296 25.86 7.22 -2.85
N GLU A 297 26.89 7.28 -3.69
CA GLU A 297 27.48 8.54 -4.13
C GLU A 297 26.58 9.18 -5.19
N ILE A 298 26.22 10.45 -5.04
CA ILE A 298 25.53 11.21 -6.08
C ILE A 298 26.61 11.78 -7.01
N THR A 299 26.90 11.08 -8.10
CA THR A 299 27.78 11.57 -9.17
C THR A 299 26.99 12.53 -10.06
N LEU A 300 27.41 13.79 -10.13
CA LEU A 300 26.86 14.78 -11.04
C LEU A 300 27.84 14.93 -12.22
N ASP A 301 27.59 14.22 -13.32
CA ASP A 301 28.34 14.37 -14.56
C ASP A 301 27.67 15.43 -15.45
N ASP A 302 28.47 16.25 -16.14
CA ASP A 302 28.02 17.36 -17.03
C ASP A 302 27.29 16.89 -18.32
N ASP A 303 26.94 15.61 -18.42
CA ASP A 303 26.25 15.02 -19.56
C ASP A 303 24.85 14.54 -19.16
N GLU A 304 23.81 15.31 -19.51
CA GLU A 304 22.39 14.92 -19.48
C GLU A 304 22.07 13.77 -20.48
N SER A 305 22.72 12.60 -20.34
CA SER A 305 22.48 11.47 -21.25
C SER A 305 22.60 10.06 -20.65
N ALA A 306 22.52 9.91 -19.32
CA ALA A 306 22.40 8.60 -18.68
C ALA A 306 21.05 8.42 -17.96
N GLU A 307 19.93 8.68 -18.66
CA GLU A 307 18.62 8.21 -18.18
C GLU A 307 18.50 6.68 -18.34
N ASN A 308 18.39 5.98 -17.21
CA ASN A 308 17.67 4.71 -17.05
C ASN A 308 18.02 3.60 -18.07
N SER A 309 19.09 2.86 -17.81
CA SER A 309 19.41 1.59 -18.50
C SER A 309 18.37 0.48 -18.31
N HIS A 310 17.35 0.68 -17.46
CA HIS A 310 16.29 -0.29 -17.21
C HIS A 310 14.91 0.39 -17.29
N ARG A 311 14.02 -0.14 -18.12
CA ARG A 311 12.66 0.36 -18.35
C ARG A 311 11.64 -0.75 -18.08
N PHE A 312 10.57 -0.43 -17.36
CA PHE A 312 9.42 -1.33 -17.18
C PHE A 312 8.30 -0.84 -18.10
N LEU A 313 8.02 -1.60 -19.16
CA LEU A 313 6.92 -1.33 -20.08
C LEU A 313 5.66 -2.06 -19.61
N ILE A 314 4.58 -1.34 -19.35
CA ILE A 314 3.30 -1.91 -18.92
C ILE A 314 2.25 -1.59 -19.99
N THR A 315 1.66 -2.62 -20.60
CA THR A 315 0.65 -2.50 -21.65
C THR A 315 -0.76 -2.92 -21.23
N ILE A 316 -0.89 -3.59 -20.08
CA ILE A 316 -2.19 -3.90 -19.50
C ILE A 316 -2.98 -2.63 -19.11
N PRO A 317 -4.32 -2.65 -19.14
CA PRO A 317 -5.15 -1.50 -18.77
C PRO A 317 -4.95 -1.05 -17.30
N GLN A 318 -5.11 0.24 -17.02
CA GLN A 318 -4.92 0.80 -15.66
C GLN A 318 -5.96 0.29 -14.65
N GLU A 319 -7.13 -0.11 -15.15
CA GLU A 319 -8.23 -0.73 -14.41
C GLU A 319 -7.99 -2.20 -14.08
N ALA A 320 -6.97 -2.84 -14.67
CA ALA A 320 -6.67 -4.24 -14.40
C ALA A 320 -6.31 -4.45 -12.92
N TYR A 321 -6.78 -5.55 -12.34
CA TYR A 321 -6.62 -5.87 -10.91
C TYR A 321 -5.14 -5.85 -10.46
N VAL A 322 -4.24 -6.24 -11.37
CA VAL A 322 -2.79 -6.35 -11.13
C VAL A 322 -2.00 -5.08 -11.48
N TYR A 323 -2.62 -4.04 -12.07
CA TYR A 323 -1.91 -2.84 -12.51
C TYR A 323 -1.22 -2.10 -11.36
N LYS A 324 -1.95 -1.83 -10.27
CA LYS A 324 -1.40 -1.11 -9.10
C LYS A 324 -0.25 -1.88 -8.42
N PRO A 325 -0.36 -3.20 -8.17
CA PRO A 325 0.76 -4.01 -7.66
C PRO A 325 2.02 -4.02 -8.52
N LEU A 326 1.86 -3.83 -9.82
CA LEU A 326 2.96 -3.88 -10.77
C LEU A 326 3.77 -2.58 -10.83
N LEU A 327 3.36 -1.51 -10.16
CA LEU A 327 4.08 -0.22 -10.11
C LEU A 327 5.27 -0.33 -9.15
N PRO A 328 6.51 -0.55 -9.62
CA PRO A 328 7.65 -0.70 -8.74
C PRO A 328 8.43 0.63 -8.63
N ASP A 329 9.51 0.65 -7.84
CA ASP A 329 10.44 1.79 -7.77
C ASP A 329 11.32 1.98 -9.04
N PHE A 330 10.86 1.51 -10.20
CA PHE A 330 11.56 1.56 -11.49
C PHE A 330 11.00 2.65 -12.43
N SER A 331 11.74 2.96 -13.50
CA SER A 331 11.27 3.86 -14.57
C SER A 331 10.20 3.17 -15.43
N ILE A 332 8.93 3.52 -15.21
CA ILE A 332 7.77 2.93 -15.88
C ILE A 332 7.44 3.71 -17.16
N THR A 333 7.11 3.00 -18.23
CA THR A 333 6.55 3.57 -19.46
C THR A 333 5.34 2.73 -19.92
N THR A 334 4.39 3.37 -20.59
CA THR A 334 3.28 2.70 -21.28
C THR A 334 3.40 2.85 -22.81
N ASP A 335 4.50 3.44 -23.29
CA ASP A 335 4.73 3.69 -24.70
C ASP A 335 5.38 2.48 -25.39
N ILE A 336 4.54 1.73 -26.13
CA ILE A 336 4.94 0.55 -26.93
C ILE A 336 5.94 0.92 -28.02
N SER A 337 6.02 2.20 -28.43
CA SER A 337 6.96 2.63 -29.47
C SER A 337 8.42 2.37 -29.10
N LEU A 338 8.73 2.24 -27.81
CA LEU A 338 10.04 1.83 -27.29
C LEU A 338 10.52 0.49 -27.89
N LEU A 339 9.62 -0.46 -28.12
CA LEU A 339 9.98 -1.79 -28.63
C LEU A 339 10.52 -1.74 -30.06
N LYS A 340 10.08 -0.77 -30.86
CA LYS A 340 10.56 -0.59 -32.24
C LYS A 340 12.04 -0.22 -32.31
N ASN A 341 12.57 0.44 -31.29
CA ASN A 341 13.98 0.82 -31.23
C ASN A 341 14.50 0.89 -29.79
N ILE A 342 14.64 -0.28 -29.16
CA ILE A 342 15.27 -0.39 -27.83
C ILE A 342 16.75 0.08 -27.94
N PRO A 343 17.16 1.14 -27.20
CA PRO A 343 18.55 1.62 -27.20
C PRO A 343 19.54 0.57 -26.71
N GLN A 344 20.79 0.62 -27.17
CA GLN A 344 21.79 -0.46 -27.00
C GLN A 344 22.10 -0.82 -25.52
N ASP A 345 21.97 0.14 -24.60
CA ASP A 345 22.25 -0.05 -23.16
C ASP A 345 20.99 -0.13 -22.30
N VAL A 346 19.81 -0.23 -22.93
CA VAL A 346 18.52 -0.32 -22.23
C VAL A 346 18.04 -1.77 -22.21
N LYS A 347 17.61 -2.21 -21.02
CA LYS A 347 16.87 -3.43 -20.81
C LYS A 347 15.41 -3.09 -20.49
N VAL A 348 14.49 -3.81 -21.10
CA VAL A 348 13.05 -3.60 -21.03
C VAL A 348 12.40 -4.86 -20.49
N PHE A 349 11.73 -4.74 -19.35
CA PHE A 349 10.77 -5.75 -18.91
C PHE A 349 9.38 -5.32 -19.35
N HIS A 350 8.76 -6.07 -20.25
CA HIS A 350 7.45 -5.77 -20.81
C HIS A 350 6.37 -6.63 -20.19
N TYR A 351 5.60 -6.07 -19.26
CA TYR A 351 4.43 -6.73 -18.68
C TYR A 351 3.17 -6.40 -19.49
N GLY A 352 2.65 -7.40 -20.20
CA GLY A 352 1.48 -7.31 -21.08
C GLY A 352 0.66 -8.60 -21.10
N GLU A 353 -0.53 -8.52 -21.71
CA GLU A 353 -1.26 -9.74 -22.09
C GLU A 353 -0.45 -10.53 -23.11
N TYR A 354 -0.68 -11.85 -23.19
CA TYR A 354 0.12 -12.72 -24.05
C TYR A 354 0.15 -12.28 -25.52
N GLU A 355 -0.98 -11.76 -26.02
CA GLU A 355 -1.14 -11.28 -27.40
C GLU A 355 -0.41 -9.96 -27.68
N ASP A 356 -0.10 -9.18 -26.63
CA ASP A 356 0.62 -7.90 -26.76
C ASP A 356 2.14 -8.08 -26.78
N ILE A 357 2.64 -9.28 -26.42
CA ILE A 357 4.06 -9.57 -26.36
C ILE A 357 4.64 -9.78 -27.76
N ASP A 358 5.65 -8.98 -28.10
CA ASP A 358 6.44 -9.18 -29.33
C ASP A 358 7.34 -10.42 -29.20
N ILE A 359 6.91 -11.55 -29.76
CA ILE A 359 7.61 -12.84 -29.64
C ILE A 359 8.94 -12.82 -30.41
N ASP A 360 9.01 -12.13 -31.55
CA ASP A 360 10.19 -12.10 -32.40
C ASP A 360 11.33 -11.33 -31.69
N LEU A 361 10.99 -10.23 -31.01
CA LEU A 361 11.95 -9.38 -30.29
C LEU A 361 12.69 -10.11 -29.16
N ILE A 362 12.09 -11.17 -28.59
CA ILE A 362 12.71 -12.03 -27.55
C ILE A 362 13.96 -12.71 -28.11
N GLY A 363 13.86 -13.22 -29.34
CA GLY A 363 14.96 -13.89 -30.03
C GLY A 363 15.97 -12.92 -30.64
N GLU A 364 15.51 -11.77 -31.12
CA GLU A 364 16.37 -10.74 -31.70
C GLU A 364 17.21 -9.99 -30.65
N LYS A 365 16.65 -9.74 -29.47
CA LYS A 365 17.28 -8.96 -28.39
C LYS A 365 17.21 -9.66 -27.02
N PRO A 366 17.81 -10.86 -26.87
CA PRO A 366 17.64 -11.69 -25.67
C PRO A 366 18.21 -11.07 -24.39
N SER A 367 19.22 -10.19 -24.50
CA SER A 367 19.81 -9.50 -23.33
C SER A 367 19.08 -8.22 -22.94
N GLN A 368 18.17 -7.73 -23.79
CA GLN A 368 17.52 -6.44 -23.64
C GLN A 368 16.00 -6.53 -23.46
N TYR A 369 15.34 -7.59 -23.92
CA TYR A 369 13.89 -7.68 -23.85
C TYR A 369 13.45 -8.89 -23.01
N TYR A 370 12.68 -8.62 -21.97
CA TYR A 370 12.25 -9.58 -20.96
C TYR A 370 10.73 -9.56 -20.82
N ILE A 371 10.10 -10.72 -20.61
CA ILE A 371 8.64 -10.88 -20.68
C ILE A 371 8.05 -11.71 -19.51
N PRO A 372 6.75 -11.58 -19.21
CA PRO A 372 6.07 -12.27 -18.11
C PRO A 372 5.47 -13.63 -18.51
N SER A 373 5.91 -14.22 -19.62
CA SER A 373 5.41 -15.51 -20.10
C SER A 373 6.47 -16.31 -20.87
N TYR A 374 6.42 -17.64 -20.83
CA TYR A 374 7.20 -18.48 -21.75
C TYR A 374 6.44 -18.71 -23.06
N ILE A 375 7.13 -18.75 -24.21
CA ILE A 375 6.48 -19.01 -25.51
C ILE A 375 5.90 -20.43 -25.55
N TYR A 376 6.73 -21.44 -25.28
CA TYR A 376 6.32 -22.83 -25.30
C TYR A 376 6.08 -23.32 -23.88
N ARG A 377 4.80 -23.44 -23.52
CA ARG A 377 4.37 -23.89 -22.19
C ARG A 377 3.19 -24.85 -22.18
N LYS A 378 2.83 -25.36 -23.36
CA LYS A 378 1.68 -26.24 -23.57
C LYS A 378 1.78 -27.53 -22.76
N ALA A 379 3.00 -28.01 -22.48
CA ALA A 379 3.23 -29.21 -21.66
C ALA A 379 2.55 -29.13 -20.28
N LEU A 380 2.44 -27.92 -19.72
CA LEU A 380 1.87 -27.72 -18.38
C LEU A 380 0.41 -27.27 -18.46
N ILE A 381 0.11 -26.28 -19.29
CA ILE A 381 -1.17 -25.54 -19.22
C ILE A 381 -2.33 -26.23 -19.96
N ARG A 382 -2.03 -27.20 -20.81
CA ARG A 382 -3.04 -27.96 -21.56
C ARG A 382 -3.15 -29.34 -20.94
N LYS A 383 -4.35 -29.68 -20.47
CA LYS A 383 -4.62 -30.91 -19.72
C LYS A 383 -4.10 -32.19 -20.39
N HIS A 384 -4.22 -32.28 -21.73
CA HIS A 384 -3.82 -33.47 -22.47
C HIS A 384 -2.29 -33.61 -22.53
N PHE A 385 -1.58 -32.52 -22.81
CA PHE A 385 -0.11 -32.50 -22.77
C PHE A 385 0.41 -32.71 -21.35
N LEU A 386 -0.27 -32.16 -20.34
CA LEU A 386 0.07 -32.36 -18.93
C LEU A 386 0.01 -33.85 -18.54
N ALA A 387 -1.10 -34.52 -18.88
CA ALA A 387 -1.26 -35.95 -18.62
C ALA A 387 -0.16 -36.77 -19.31
N ASN A 388 0.12 -36.51 -20.59
CA ASN A 388 1.17 -37.22 -21.34
C ASN A 388 2.58 -36.97 -20.77
N THR A 389 2.88 -35.72 -20.40
CA THR A 389 4.16 -35.34 -19.80
C THR A 389 4.39 -36.13 -18.51
N ILE A 390 3.37 -36.21 -17.67
CA ILE A 390 3.43 -36.93 -16.39
C ILE A 390 3.58 -38.43 -16.64
N GLN A 391 2.74 -39.04 -17.49
CA GLN A 391 2.80 -40.47 -17.81
C GLN A 391 4.19 -40.89 -18.31
N HIS A 392 4.76 -40.15 -19.26
CA HIS A 392 6.09 -40.45 -19.79
C HIS A 392 7.21 -40.28 -18.76
N TYR A 393 7.05 -39.33 -17.83
CA TYR A 393 8.01 -39.13 -16.75
C TYR A 393 7.94 -40.23 -15.70
N VAL A 394 6.75 -40.55 -15.20
CA VAL A 394 6.58 -41.60 -14.17
C VAL A 394 6.92 -42.99 -14.67
N ALA A 395 6.77 -43.25 -15.97
CA ALA A 395 7.25 -44.49 -16.59
C ALA A 395 8.77 -44.68 -16.47
N LYS A 396 9.53 -43.58 -16.39
CA LYS A 396 11.00 -43.58 -16.18
C LYS A 396 11.40 -43.38 -14.72
N HIS A 397 10.51 -42.79 -13.92
CA HIS A 397 10.70 -42.43 -12.52
C HIS A 397 9.58 -43.02 -11.64
N PRO A 398 9.54 -44.36 -11.46
CA PRO A 398 8.49 -45.04 -10.69
C PRO A 398 8.46 -44.67 -9.19
N GLU A 399 9.48 -43.98 -8.70
CA GLU A 399 9.59 -43.45 -7.33
C GLU A 399 8.98 -42.05 -7.16
N SER A 400 8.61 -41.38 -8.26
CA SER A 400 8.13 -40.00 -8.21
C SER A 400 6.77 -39.88 -7.51
N VAL A 401 6.59 -38.81 -6.72
CA VAL A 401 5.31 -38.51 -6.04
C VAL A 401 4.17 -38.25 -7.03
N LEU A 402 4.48 -37.93 -8.29
CA LEU A 402 3.49 -37.69 -9.34
C LEU A 402 2.59 -38.91 -9.62
N ILE A 403 3.06 -40.14 -9.32
CA ILE A 403 2.25 -41.36 -9.49
C ILE A 403 1.05 -41.37 -8.55
N GLN A 404 1.24 -40.87 -7.33
CA GLN A 404 0.20 -40.83 -6.30
C GLN A 404 -0.59 -39.53 -6.37
N ASN A 405 0.09 -38.43 -6.68
CA ASN A 405 -0.45 -37.08 -6.61
C ASN A 405 -1.10 -36.62 -7.92
N VAL A 406 -1.11 -37.43 -8.97
CA VAL A 406 -1.79 -37.12 -10.23
C VAL A 406 -2.79 -38.24 -10.50
N PRO A 407 -4.07 -37.92 -10.71
CA PRO A 407 -5.08 -38.93 -10.97
C PRO A 407 -4.83 -39.56 -12.34
N GLN A 408 -5.11 -40.86 -12.45
CA GLN A 408 -4.97 -41.57 -13.72
C GLN A 408 -5.86 -40.91 -14.77
N SER A 409 -5.27 -40.61 -15.92
CA SER A 409 -5.90 -39.83 -16.98
C SER A 409 -5.67 -40.49 -18.32
N TYR A 410 -6.70 -40.52 -19.15
CA TYR A 410 -6.70 -41.12 -20.47
C TYR A 410 -7.19 -40.11 -21.49
N GLN A 411 -6.64 -40.18 -22.69
CA GLN A 411 -7.05 -39.36 -23.82
C GLN A 411 -8.12 -40.12 -24.60
N LEU A 412 -9.16 -39.41 -24.98
CA LEU A 412 -10.26 -39.95 -25.77
C LEU A 412 -10.55 -38.96 -26.89
N GLU A 413 -10.48 -39.43 -28.14
CA GLU A 413 -10.80 -38.63 -29.33
C GLU A 413 -12.10 -39.14 -29.93
N VAL A 414 -13.13 -38.32 -29.96
CA VAL A 414 -14.48 -38.70 -30.42
C VAL A 414 -14.94 -37.67 -31.43
N ASP A 415 -15.16 -38.10 -32.67
CA ASP A 415 -15.67 -37.23 -33.74
C ASP A 415 -17.18 -37.03 -33.63
N TYR A 416 -17.93 -38.11 -33.38
CA TYR A 416 -19.39 -38.12 -33.17
C TYR A 416 -19.74 -39.15 -32.09
N ALA A 417 -20.84 -38.94 -31.38
CA ALA A 417 -21.28 -39.82 -30.31
C ALA A 417 -21.48 -41.27 -30.79
N GLU A 418 -21.93 -41.48 -32.04
CA GLU A 418 -22.09 -42.81 -32.63
C GLU A 418 -20.78 -43.61 -32.77
N PHE A 419 -19.61 -42.94 -32.77
CA PHE A 419 -18.29 -43.56 -32.87
C PHE A 419 -17.56 -43.67 -31.52
N LEU A 420 -18.25 -43.48 -30.39
CA LEU A 420 -17.63 -43.60 -29.07
C LEU A 420 -17.02 -44.99 -28.84
N ASP A 421 -17.69 -46.06 -29.28
CA ASP A 421 -17.18 -47.43 -29.14
C ASP A 421 -15.86 -47.62 -29.89
N ASP A 422 -15.74 -47.08 -31.11
CA ASP A 422 -14.50 -47.13 -31.90
C ASP A 422 -13.37 -46.35 -31.20
N ALA A 423 -13.70 -45.18 -30.63
CA ALA A 423 -12.74 -44.38 -29.86
C ALA A 423 -12.27 -45.08 -28.57
N LEU A 424 -13.15 -45.84 -27.91
CA LEU A 424 -12.81 -46.64 -26.73
C LEU A 424 -11.97 -47.87 -27.10
N ASP A 425 -12.13 -48.44 -28.29
CA ASP A 425 -11.26 -49.50 -28.81
C ASP A 425 -9.84 -48.98 -29.05
N ASP A 426 -9.70 -47.76 -29.58
CA ASP A 426 -8.40 -47.10 -29.70
C ASP A 426 -7.78 -46.78 -28.33
N ALA A 427 -8.62 -46.44 -27.34
CA ALA A 427 -8.23 -46.22 -25.95
C ALA A 427 -8.48 -47.46 -25.06
N TYR A 428 -8.05 -48.65 -25.49
CA TYR A 428 -8.36 -49.92 -24.81
C TYR A 428 -8.07 -49.95 -23.30
N GLU A 429 -7.00 -49.27 -22.83
CA GLU A 429 -6.67 -49.19 -21.39
C GLU A 429 -7.75 -48.48 -20.58
N LEU A 430 -8.38 -47.46 -21.17
CA LEU A 430 -9.50 -46.76 -20.57
C LEU A 430 -10.73 -47.68 -20.53
N ARG A 431 -11.00 -48.39 -21.64
CA ARG A 431 -12.13 -49.33 -21.73
C ARG A 431 -12.04 -50.41 -20.65
N ASP A 432 -10.88 -51.06 -20.51
CA ASP A 432 -10.63 -52.09 -19.50
C ASP A 432 -10.84 -51.57 -18.07
N GLU A 433 -10.39 -50.35 -17.77
CA GLU A 433 -10.52 -49.75 -16.44
C GLU A 433 -11.97 -49.32 -16.12
N ILE A 434 -12.76 -48.88 -17.11
CA ILE A 434 -14.19 -48.60 -16.92
C ILE A 434 -14.95 -49.92 -16.73
N GLU A 435 -14.69 -50.94 -17.56
CA GLU A 435 -15.36 -52.25 -17.49
C GLU A 435 -15.01 -53.03 -16.21
N ALA A 436 -13.79 -52.88 -15.68
CA ALA A 436 -13.40 -53.45 -14.39
C ALA A 436 -14.26 -52.93 -13.22
N GLY A 437 -14.85 -51.75 -13.37
CA GLY A 437 -15.74 -51.12 -12.39
C GLY A 437 -15.06 -50.69 -11.09
N GLY A 438 -15.83 -50.06 -10.20
CA GLY A 438 -15.37 -49.67 -8.86
C GLY A 438 -14.62 -48.33 -8.77
N ARG A 439 -14.56 -47.56 -9.86
CA ARG A 439 -14.05 -46.18 -9.89
C ARG A 439 -15.07 -45.24 -10.52
N THR A 440 -15.05 -43.99 -10.07
CA THR A 440 -15.80 -42.90 -10.70
C THR A 440 -14.85 -42.13 -11.61
N TRP A 441 -15.32 -41.77 -12.80
CA TRP A 441 -14.56 -41.06 -13.80
C TRP A 441 -15.14 -39.67 -14.02
N ILE A 442 -14.28 -38.72 -14.39
CA ILE A 442 -14.66 -37.36 -14.78
C ILE A 442 -14.24 -37.12 -16.23
N LEU A 443 -15.22 -36.85 -17.08
CA LEU A 443 -15.01 -36.43 -18.47
C LEU A 443 -14.77 -34.92 -18.49
N LYS A 444 -13.68 -34.51 -19.12
CA LYS A 444 -13.30 -33.10 -19.27
C LYS A 444 -13.00 -32.80 -20.75
N PRO A 445 -13.72 -31.87 -21.40
CA PRO A 445 -13.37 -31.44 -22.75
C PRO A 445 -12.03 -30.68 -22.74
N SER A 446 -11.19 -30.87 -23.76
CA SER A 446 -9.84 -30.29 -23.78
C SER A 446 -9.80 -28.79 -24.09
N MET A 447 -10.82 -28.26 -24.78
CA MET A 447 -10.89 -26.84 -25.16
C MET A 447 -12.17 -26.13 -24.66
N SER A 448 -12.76 -26.60 -23.56
CA SER A 448 -13.85 -25.90 -22.87
C SER A 448 -13.31 -25.01 -21.75
N ASP A 449 -13.74 -23.74 -21.71
CA ASP A 449 -13.44 -22.84 -20.61
C ASP A 449 -14.41 -23.01 -19.43
N LYS A 450 -14.00 -22.53 -18.25
CA LYS A 450 -14.85 -22.36 -17.04
C LYS A 450 -15.53 -23.62 -16.49
N GLY A 451 -15.12 -24.82 -16.91
CA GLY A 451 -15.70 -26.09 -16.44
C GLY A 451 -17.00 -26.50 -17.13
N GLN A 452 -17.34 -25.86 -18.25
CA GLN A 452 -18.44 -26.29 -19.11
C GLN A 452 -18.14 -27.67 -19.72
N GLY A 453 -19.16 -28.52 -19.83
CA GLY A 453 -19.02 -29.88 -20.39
C GLY A 453 -18.39 -30.93 -19.48
N ILE A 454 -18.03 -30.57 -18.23
CA ILE A 454 -17.52 -31.56 -17.27
C ILE A 454 -18.69 -32.42 -16.76
N ARG A 455 -18.51 -33.74 -16.80
CA ARG A 455 -19.51 -34.73 -16.35
C ARG A 455 -18.84 -35.88 -15.59
N LEU A 456 -19.55 -36.42 -14.61
CA LEU A 456 -19.17 -37.63 -13.89
C LEU A 456 -19.88 -38.85 -14.47
N PHE A 457 -19.18 -39.98 -14.52
CA PHE A 457 -19.74 -41.24 -14.99
C PHE A 457 -19.01 -42.43 -14.36
N LYS A 458 -19.63 -43.61 -14.42
CA LYS A 458 -19.07 -44.87 -13.92
C LYS A 458 -19.06 -45.98 -14.96
N THR A 459 -19.97 -45.93 -15.95
CA THR A 459 -20.17 -46.98 -16.96
C THR A 459 -20.03 -46.43 -18.37
N ILE A 460 -19.73 -47.31 -19.33
CA ILE A 460 -19.65 -46.95 -20.75
C ILE A 460 -21.02 -46.46 -21.25
N ASP A 461 -22.12 -47.10 -20.85
CA ASP A 461 -23.47 -46.67 -21.22
C ASP A 461 -23.75 -45.22 -20.82
N ARG A 462 -23.31 -44.81 -19.63
CA ARG A 462 -23.43 -43.41 -19.19
C ARG A 462 -22.52 -42.46 -19.94
N LEU A 463 -21.32 -42.91 -20.30
CA LEU A 463 -20.45 -42.13 -21.15
C LEU A 463 -21.11 -41.89 -22.52
N GLN A 464 -21.73 -42.92 -23.11
CA GLN A 464 -22.49 -42.83 -24.35
C GLN A 464 -23.64 -41.83 -24.25
N GLU A 465 -24.43 -41.88 -23.18
CA GLU A 465 -25.52 -40.92 -22.96
C GLU A 465 -25.01 -39.48 -22.82
N ILE A 466 -23.87 -39.26 -22.14
CA ILE A 466 -23.24 -37.95 -22.05
C ILE A 466 -22.90 -37.43 -23.46
N PHE A 467 -22.27 -38.25 -24.30
CA PHE A 467 -21.96 -37.87 -25.67
C PHE A 467 -23.22 -37.63 -26.53
N ASN A 468 -24.25 -38.46 -26.41
CA ASN A 468 -25.52 -38.24 -27.11
C ASN A 468 -26.16 -36.90 -26.69
N SER A 469 -26.10 -36.55 -25.40
CA SER A 469 -26.67 -35.29 -24.89
C SER A 469 -26.00 -34.04 -25.46
N PHE A 470 -24.73 -34.14 -25.86
CA PHE A 470 -24.03 -33.05 -26.51
C PHE A 470 -24.41 -32.89 -28.00
N GLU A 471 -24.91 -33.95 -28.66
CA GLU A 471 -25.43 -33.89 -30.04
C GLU A 471 -26.90 -33.49 -30.13
N GLU A 472 -27.72 -33.84 -29.13
CA GLU A 472 -29.15 -33.47 -29.11
C GLU A 472 -29.37 -31.94 -28.98
N GLY A 473 -28.38 -31.20 -28.47
CA GLY A 473 -28.38 -29.73 -28.43
C GLY A 473 -28.07 -29.03 -29.77
N ASP A 474 -27.84 -29.78 -30.85
CA ASP A 474 -27.40 -29.30 -32.17
C ASP A 474 -28.58 -29.17 -33.19
N SER A 475 -29.85 -29.24 -32.76
CA SER A 475 -31.01 -29.16 -33.67
C SER A 475 -31.25 -27.75 -34.23
N GLU A 476 -31.30 -27.64 -35.56
CA GLU A 476 -31.42 -26.45 -36.43
C GLU A 476 -32.74 -25.62 -36.29
N ASP A 477 -33.17 -25.21 -35.09
CA ASP A 477 -34.22 -24.19 -34.93
C ASP A 477 -33.59 -22.84 -34.49
N GLU A 478 -33.20 -22.02 -35.47
CA GLU A 478 -32.50 -20.72 -35.31
C GLU A 478 -33.32 -19.59 -34.63
N ASP A 479 -34.51 -19.82 -34.06
CA ASP A 479 -35.43 -18.73 -33.66
C ASP A 479 -35.72 -18.58 -32.15
N GLU A 480 -35.14 -19.39 -31.25
CA GLU A 480 -35.21 -19.12 -29.80
C GLU A 480 -33.86 -19.37 -29.10
N VAL A 481 -33.00 -18.35 -29.07
CA VAL A 481 -31.84 -18.32 -28.16
C VAL A 481 -32.37 -18.15 -26.73
N ASN A 482 -32.68 -19.27 -26.07
CA ASN A 482 -32.74 -19.30 -24.61
C ASN A 482 -31.28 -19.28 -24.11
N GLU A 483 -30.86 -18.16 -23.49
CA GLU A 483 -29.53 -17.95 -22.89
C GLU A 483 -29.20 -18.88 -21.69
N THR A 484 -29.86 -20.04 -21.54
CA THR A 484 -29.79 -20.88 -20.34
C THR A 484 -29.35 -22.33 -20.56
N GLU A 485 -29.11 -22.78 -21.79
CA GLU A 485 -28.59 -24.13 -22.02
C GLU A 485 -27.09 -24.15 -22.31
N ASN A 486 -26.35 -24.77 -21.38
CA ASN A 486 -24.91 -25.06 -21.44
C ASN A 486 -24.60 -26.14 -22.49
N GLY A 487 -24.93 -25.89 -23.76
CA GLY A 487 -24.62 -26.79 -24.89
C GLY A 487 -23.14 -26.76 -25.23
N VAL A 488 -22.48 -27.92 -25.18
CA VAL A 488 -21.12 -28.11 -25.69
C VAL A 488 -21.24 -28.78 -27.04
N ILE A 489 -20.84 -28.08 -28.11
CA ILE A 489 -20.95 -28.59 -29.48
C ILE A 489 -19.82 -29.61 -29.72
N ILE A 490 -20.13 -30.91 -29.81
CA ILE A 490 -19.14 -31.97 -30.11
C ILE A 490 -18.40 -31.71 -31.42
N SER A 491 -19.08 -31.20 -32.45
CA SER A 491 -18.47 -30.95 -33.77
C SER A 491 -17.30 -29.94 -33.73
N GLN A 492 -17.18 -29.17 -32.64
CA GLN A 492 -16.07 -28.22 -32.39
C GLN A 492 -15.01 -28.75 -31.40
N LEU A 493 -15.28 -29.85 -30.67
CA LEU A 493 -14.45 -30.38 -29.58
C LEU A 493 -14.22 -31.89 -29.77
N ARG A 494 -13.11 -32.26 -30.43
CA ARG A 494 -12.77 -33.67 -30.70
C ARG A 494 -12.00 -34.37 -29.59
N HIS A 495 -11.28 -33.61 -28.75
CA HIS A 495 -10.38 -34.17 -27.76
C HIS A 495 -10.93 -34.04 -26.34
N PHE A 496 -11.06 -35.17 -25.66
CA PHE A 496 -11.51 -35.29 -24.28
C PHE A 496 -10.45 -35.95 -23.41
N ILE A 497 -10.53 -35.67 -22.11
CA ILE A 497 -9.73 -36.34 -21.10
C ILE A 497 -10.69 -37.00 -20.13
N VAL A 498 -10.51 -38.30 -19.98
CA VAL A 498 -11.18 -39.07 -18.95
C VAL A 498 -10.20 -39.26 -17.80
N GLN A 499 -10.54 -38.73 -16.65
CA GLN A 499 -9.68 -38.74 -15.47
C GLN A 499 -10.37 -39.45 -14.31
N GLU A 500 -9.60 -40.14 -13.48
CA GLU A 500 -10.11 -40.73 -12.24
C GLU A 500 -10.62 -39.63 -11.32
N TYR A 501 -11.88 -39.73 -10.89
CA TYR A 501 -12.47 -38.79 -9.96
C TYR A 501 -12.11 -39.17 -8.52
N LYS A 502 -11.42 -38.28 -7.80
CA LYS A 502 -11.15 -38.46 -6.37
C LYS A 502 -12.41 -38.18 -5.55
N SER A 503 -13.10 -39.25 -5.15
CA SER A 503 -14.37 -39.22 -4.40
C SER A 503 -14.22 -39.01 -2.89
N ARG A 504 -13.00 -38.99 -2.35
CA ARG A 504 -12.74 -38.76 -0.91
C ARG A 504 -11.94 -37.48 -0.66
N PRO A 505 -12.52 -36.29 -0.94
CA PRO A 505 -11.89 -35.03 -0.58
C PRO A 505 -11.89 -34.83 0.94
N LEU A 506 -10.96 -34.04 1.46
CA LEU A 506 -11.01 -33.58 2.85
C LEU A 506 -12.20 -32.65 3.04
N LEU A 507 -13.10 -33.00 3.96
CA LEU A 507 -14.27 -32.19 4.30
C LEU A 507 -14.12 -31.59 5.69
N LEU A 508 -14.23 -30.26 5.77
CA LEU A 508 -14.08 -29.50 7.01
C LEU A 508 -15.46 -29.10 7.56
N GLN A 509 -15.71 -29.42 8.82
CA GLN A 509 -17.00 -29.18 9.48
C GLN A 509 -17.28 -27.69 9.66
N ASN A 510 -16.26 -26.90 9.98
CA ASN A 510 -16.39 -25.46 10.14
C ASN A 510 -16.70 -24.72 8.82
N TYR A 511 -16.67 -25.44 7.69
CA TYR A 511 -16.92 -24.92 6.35
C TYR A 511 -18.01 -25.73 5.63
N ASP A 512 -19.02 -26.17 6.39
CA ASP A 512 -20.22 -26.87 5.90
C ASP A 512 -19.94 -28.15 5.09
N ASN A 513 -18.83 -28.87 5.38
CA ASN A 513 -18.39 -30.05 4.63
C ASN A 513 -18.36 -29.82 3.11
N LYS A 514 -18.07 -28.60 2.67
CA LYS A 514 -17.92 -28.27 1.26
C LYS A 514 -16.59 -28.78 0.74
N LYS A 515 -16.59 -29.29 -0.49
CA LYS A 515 -15.37 -29.62 -1.23
C LYS A 515 -14.56 -28.34 -1.48
N PHE A 516 -13.24 -28.41 -1.41
CA PHE A 516 -12.37 -27.27 -1.72
C PHE A 516 -11.13 -27.68 -2.52
N HIS A 517 -10.54 -26.73 -3.23
CA HIS A 517 -9.20 -26.88 -3.81
C HIS A 517 -8.28 -25.76 -3.34
N LEU A 518 -6.98 -25.99 -3.47
CA LEU A 518 -5.92 -25.04 -3.18
C LEU A 518 -5.47 -24.40 -4.49
N ARG A 519 -5.58 -23.07 -4.60
CA ARG A 519 -4.94 -22.27 -5.64
C ARG A 519 -3.57 -21.82 -5.15
N THR A 520 -2.54 -22.42 -5.73
CA THR A 520 -1.13 -22.15 -5.40
C THR A 520 -0.49 -21.35 -6.52
N TYR A 521 0.06 -20.18 -6.21
CA TYR A 521 0.81 -19.40 -7.19
C TYR A 521 2.26 -19.89 -7.26
N VAL A 522 2.72 -20.19 -8.48
CA VAL A 522 4.08 -20.67 -8.75
C VAL A 522 4.74 -19.72 -9.73
N VAL A 523 5.91 -19.21 -9.35
CA VAL A 523 6.69 -18.25 -10.15
C VAL A 523 7.87 -18.98 -10.74
N CYS A 524 7.99 -18.96 -12.06
CA CYS A 524 9.13 -19.48 -12.80
C CYS A 524 10.00 -18.31 -13.27
N LYS A 525 11.32 -18.48 -13.20
CA LYS A 525 12.31 -17.49 -13.61
C LYS A 525 13.36 -18.14 -14.50
N GLY A 526 13.60 -17.56 -15.67
CA GLY A 526 14.70 -17.95 -16.53
C GLY A 526 14.59 -19.41 -16.97
N ASN A 527 15.74 -20.10 -16.99
CA ASN A 527 15.88 -21.48 -17.43
C ASN A 527 16.69 -22.34 -16.42
N LEU A 528 16.13 -22.94 -15.39
CA LEU A 528 14.78 -22.78 -14.84
C LEU A 528 14.91 -22.73 -13.31
N GLN A 529 14.43 -21.64 -12.70
CA GLN A 529 14.20 -21.56 -11.26
C GLN A 529 12.70 -21.52 -10.98
N VAL A 530 12.23 -22.32 -10.03
CA VAL A 530 10.80 -22.41 -9.67
C VAL A 530 10.62 -22.07 -8.20
N PHE A 531 9.66 -21.18 -7.94
CA PHE A 531 9.32 -20.70 -6.61
C PHE A 531 7.83 -20.94 -6.33
N VAL A 532 7.51 -21.52 -5.19
CA VAL A 532 6.13 -21.68 -4.71
C VAL A 532 5.83 -20.55 -3.73
N TYR A 533 4.75 -19.81 -3.98
CA TYR A 533 4.31 -18.76 -3.06
C TYR A 533 3.60 -19.37 -1.85
N LYS A 534 4.08 -19.02 -0.65
CA LYS A 534 3.62 -19.60 0.60
C LYS A 534 2.14 -19.32 0.89
N ASN A 535 1.64 -18.13 0.52
CA ASN A 535 0.26 -17.75 0.84
C ASN A 535 -0.72 -18.35 -0.19
N ILE A 536 -1.12 -19.60 0.05
CA ILE A 536 -2.07 -20.37 -0.77
C ILE A 536 -3.51 -19.95 -0.46
N LEU A 537 -4.36 -19.95 -1.49
CA LEU A 537 -5.79 -19.70 -1.36
C LEU A 537 -6.57 -21.01 -1.36
N THR A 538 -7.63 -21.07 -0.57
CA THR A 538 -8.57 -22.19 -0.53
C THR A 538 -9.92 -21.75 -1.08
N LEU A 539 -10.39 -22.40 -2.13
CA LEU A 539 -11.64 -22.09 -2.83
C LEU A 539 -12.64 -23.23 -2.63
N PHE A 540 -13.81 -22.91 -2.06
CA PHE A 540 -14.86 -23.88 -1.74
C PHE A 540 -15.93 -23.99 -2.83
N ALA A 541 -16.52 -25.17 -2.96
CA ALA A 541 -17.72 -25.40 -3.75
C ALA A 541 -18.93 -24.64 -3.17
N ALA A 542 -19.95 -24.41 -4.00
CA ALA A 542 -21.14 -23.66 -3.59
C ALA A 542 -21.99 -24.43 -2.57
N THR A 543 -22.12 -25.74 -2.76
CA THR A 543 -22.97 -26.63 -1.96
C THR A 543 -22.16 -27.69 -1.24
N GLU A 544 -22.78 -28.33 -0.23
CA GLU A 544 -22.18 -29.44 0.53
C GLU A 544 -21.83 -30.61 -0.39
N TYR A 545 -20.73 -31.29 -0.09
CA TYR A 545 -20.28 -32.44 -0.86
C TYR A 545 -21.14 -33.67 -0.56
N HIS A 546 -21.55 -34.39 -1.62
CA HIS A 546 -22.11 -35.74 -1.52
C HIS A 546 -21.18 -36.73 -2.23
N ASP A 547 -21.15 -37.98 -1.77
CA ASP A 547 -20.35 -39.02 -2.43
C ASP A 547 -21.08 -39.47 -3.69
N PRO A 548 -20.46 -39.41 -4.89
CA PRO A 548 -21.11 -39.84 -6.14
C PRO A 548 -21.39 -41.35 -6.17
N ASN A 549 -20.89 -42.12 -5.19
CA ASN A 549 -21.25 -43.52 -5.01
C ASN A 549 -22.61 -43.73 -4.33
N ASP A 550 -23.16 -42.70 -3.69
CA ASP A 550 -24.49 -42.76 -3.07
C ASP A 550 -25.62 -42.58 -4.10
N ASP A 551 -25.30 -42.04 -5.28
CA ASP A 551 -26.23 -41.91 -6.40
C ASP A 551 -26.45 -43.26 -7.10
N ASN A 552 -27.70 -43.52 -7.50
CA ASN A 552 -28.02 -44.67 -8.34
C ASN A 552 -27.23 -44.57 -9.65
N ASP A 553 -26.64 -45.67 -10.11
CA ASP A 553 -25.94 -45.74 -11.42
C ASP A 553 -26.88 -45.43 -12.61
N GLU A 554 -28.19 -45.34 -12.35
CA GLU A 554 -29.25 -44.99 -13.29
C GLU A 554 -29.63 -43.48 -13.33
N GLU A 555 -29.07 -42.63 -12.46
CA GLU A 555 -29.36 -41.19 -12.44
C GLU A 555 -28.12 -40.35 -12.78
N GLN A 556 -28.33 -39.18 -13.40
CA GLN A 556 -27.25 -38.24 -13.69
C GLN A 556 -26.72 -37.65 -12.39
N VAL A 557 -25.45 -37.90 -12.07
CA VAL A 557 -24.77 -37.32 -10.90
C VAL A 557 -24.79 -35.80 -11.03
N SER A 558 -25.36 -35.13 -10.01
CA SER A 558 -25.36 -33.66 -9.98
C SER A 558 -23.93 -33.15 -9.87
N MET A 559 -23.60 -32.10 -10.64
CA MET A 559 -22.28 -31.47 -10.53
C MET A 559 -22.19 -30.48 -9.35
N ASP A 560 -23.32 -30.19 -8.70
CA ASP A 560 -23.41 -29.30 -7.55
C ASP A 560 -22.62 -29.89 -6.38
N GLY A 561 -21.65 -29.15 -5.85
CA GLY A 561 -20.80 -29.59 -4.74
C GLY A 561 -19.56 -30.36 -5.20
N HIS A 562 -19.49 -30.79 -6.46
CA HIS A 562 -18.33 -31.50 -7.02
C HIS A 562 -17.34 -30.57 -7.75
N LEU A 563 -17.81 -29.42 -8.23
CA LEU A 563 -17.00 -28.38 -8.85
C LEU A 563 -16.76 -27.22 -7.87
N THR A 564 -15.50 -26.79 -7.80
CA THR A 564 -15.04 -25.72 -6.91
C THR A 564 -14.73 -24.42 -7.66
N ASN A 565 -15.12 -24.34 -8.94
CA ASN A 565 -14.84 -23.19 -9.79
C ASN A 565 -15.79 -22.04 -9.45
N THR A 566 -15.19 -20.87 -9.24
CA THR A 566 -15.84 -19.63 -8.82
C THR A 566 -16.79 -19.05 -9.87
N CYS A 567 -16.53 -19.27 -11.16
CA CYS A 567 -17.31 -18.70 -12.25
C CYS A 567 -18.68 -19.38 -12.50
N LEU A 568 -18.91 -20.58 -11.96
CA LEU A 568 -20.16 -21.34 -12.12
C LEU A 568 -21.14 -21.13 -10.94
N GLN A 569 -20.77 -20.32 -9.95
CA GLN A 569 -21.58 -20.08 -8.76
C GLN A 569 -22.60 -18.97 -9.04
N GLU A 570 -23.76 -19.30 -9.60
CA GLU A 570 -24.80 -18.33 -10.00
C GLU A 570 -25.44 -17.57 -8.81
N THR A 571 -25.20 -18.00 -7.57
CA THR A 571 -25.88 -17.46 -6.38
C THR A 571 -24.96 -17.35 -5.15
N GLY A 572 -24.06 -16.36 -5.13
CA GLY A 572 -23.43 -15.89 -3.89
C GLY A 572 -21.95 -15.53 -3.99
N ASN A 573 -21.46 -14.73 -3.04
CA ASN A 573 -20.03 -14.43 -2.91
C ASN A 573 -19.27 -15.74 -2.63
N PRO A 574 -18.31 -16.13 -3.49
CA PRO A 574 -17.55 -17.35 -3.31
C PRO A 574 -16.75 -17.33 -2.02
N LEU A 575 -16.80 -18.42 -1.25
CA LEU A 575 -16.02 -18.54 -0.03
C LEU A 575 -14.55 -18.83 -0.39
N VAL A 576 -13.70 -17.83 -0.17
CA VAL A 576 -12.26 -17.92 -0.38
C VAL A 576 -11.56 -17.61 0.94
N VAL A 577 -10.71 -18.53 1.40
CA VAL A 577 -10.01 -18.42 2.69
C VAL A 577 -8.52 -18.69 2.49
N PRO A 578 -7.61 -17.93 3.11
CA PRO A 578 -6.19 -18.28 3.07
C PRO A 578 -5.92 -19.63 3.75
N PHE A 579 -5.17 -20.50 3.09
CA PHE A 579 -4.90 -21.87 3.55
C PHE A 579 -4.42 -21.96 5.00
N TRP A 580 -3.47 -21.10 5.37
CA TRP A 580 -2.92 -21.07 6.74
C TRP A 580 -3.94 -20.63 7.79
N LYS A 581 -5.00 -19.91 7.39
CA LYS A 581 -6.08 -19.43 8.27
C LYS A 581 -7.27 -20.38 8.35
N LEU A 582 -7.22 -21.56 7.71
CA LEU A 582 -8.28 -22.56 7.86
C LEU A 582 -8.36 -23.06 9.30
N GLU A 583 -9.54 -23.07 9.90
CA GLU A 583 -9.73 -23.53 11.28
C GLU A 583 -10.67 -24.73 11.28
N ASP A 584 -10.17 -25.93 11.60
CA ASP A 584 -10.99 -27.12 11.80
C ASP A 584 -10.26 -28.12 12.73
N THR A 585 -11.03 -28.86 13.53
CA THR A 585 -10.49 -29.91 14.43
C THR A 585 -9.78 -31.03 13.68
N LYS A 586 -10.18 -31.32 12.43
CA LYS A 586 -9.56 -32.33 11.57
C LYS A 586 -8.30 -31.82 10.87
N PHE A 587 -8.09 -30.50 10.78
CA PHE A 587 -7.00 -29.92 9.99
C PHE A 587 -6.05 -29.06 10.82
N SER A 588 -5.25 -29.74 11.65
CA SER A 588 -4.23 -29.13 12.51
C SER A 588 -3.05 -28.52 11.72
N GLU A 589 -2.27 -27.66 12.37
CA GLU A 589 -1.07 -27.04 11.80
C GLU A 589 -0.04 -28.06 11.28
N GLU A 590 0.08 -29.22 11.93
CA GLU A 590 0.98 -30.29 11.47
C GLU A 590 0.49 -30.90 10.14
N GLN A 591 -0.82 -31.11 10.00
CA GLN A 591 -1.40 -31.60 8.75
C GLN A 591 -1.32 -30.56 7.63
N LYS A 592 -1.55 -29.27 7.94
CA LYS A 592 -1.35 -28.18 6.97
C LYS A 592 0.08 -28.14 6.45
N LYS A 593 1.07 -28.29 7.36
CA LYS A 593 2.48 -28.35 6.97
C LYS A 593 2.77 -29.56 6.07
N LYS A 594 2.26 -30.74 6.41
CA LYS A 594 2.39 -31.95 5.59
C LYS A 594 1.78 -31.80 4.19
N VAL A 595 0.62 -31.14 4.09
CA VAL A 595 -0.02 -30.82 2.81
C VAL A 595 0.84 -29.83 2.01
N PHE A 596 1.35 -28.78 2.65
CA PHE A 596 2.22 -27.80 2.00
C PHE A 596 3.53 -28.42 1.50
N ASP A 597 4.18 -29.27 2.30
CA ASP A 597 5.41 -29.97 1.91
C ASP A 597 5.17 -30.88 0.68
N GLN A 598 4.00 -31.52 0.59
CA GLN A 598 3.62 -32.29 -0.61
C GLN A 598 3.35 -31.39 -1.82
N VAL A 599 2.75 -30.21 -1.64
CA VAL A 599 2.61 -29.22 -2.72
C VAL A 599 3.98 -28.84 -3.27
N LEU A 600 4.96 -28.55 -2.39
CA LEU A 600 6.33 -28.20 -2.81
C LEU A 600 6.98 -29.33 -3.63
N GLU A 601 6.93 -30.57 -3.15
CA GLU A 601 7.56 -31.70 -3.84
C GLU A 601 6.84 -32.04 -5.16
N THR A 602 5.51 -31.97 -5.18
CA THR A 602 4.71 -32.22 -6.40
C THR A 602 5.01 -31.16 -7.45
N THR A 603 5.09 -29.88 -7.08
CA THR A 603 5.47 -28.81 -7.99
C THR A 603 6.89 -29.01 -8.54
N LYS A 604 7.86 -29.36 -7.68
CA LYS A 604 9.24 -29.63 -8.10
C LYS A 604 9.32 -30.76 -9.13
N GLU A 605 8.69 -31.89 -8.85
CA GLU A 605 8.67 -33.04 -9.77
C GLU A 605 7.93 -32.72 -11.07
N LEU A 606 6.83 -31.96 -11.00
CA LEU A 606 6.07 -31.53 -12.18
C LEU A 606 6.92 -30.71 -13.15
N TYR A 607 7.62 -29.69 -12.67
CA TYR A 607 8.48 -28.87 -13.53
C TYR A 607 9.72 -29.65 -14.00
N THR A 608 10.23 -30.58 -13.18
CA THR A 608 11.30 -31.50 -13.60
C THR A 608 10.84 -32.42 -14.72
N ALA A 609 9.61 -32.93 -14.68
CA ALA A 609 9.01 -33.73 -15.74
C ALA A 609 8.88 -32.93 -17.04
N ALA A 610 8.37 -31.70 -16.95
CA ALA A 610 8.21 -30.82 -18.09
C ALA A 610 9.55 -30.46 -18.77
N THR A 611 10.62 -30.17 -17.99
CA THR A 611 11.93 -29.85 -18.58
C THR A 611 12.73 -31.07 -19.03
N SER A 612 12.46 -32.27 -18.51
CA SER A 612 13.25 -33.46 -18.85
C SER A 612 12.66 -34.27 -20.00
N VAL A 613 11.33 -34.42 -20.06
CA VAL A 613 10.67 -35.34 -20.98
C VAL A 613 9.98 -34.62 -22.13
N ASP A 614 9.39 -33.46 -21.89
CA ASP A 614 8.64 -32.70 -22.91
C ASP A 614 9.27 -31.33 -23.22
N LYS A 615 10.57 -31.35 -23.52
CA LYS A 615 11.35 -30.17 -23.93
C LYS A 615 10.80 -29.50 -25.19
N MET A 616 10.00 -30.20 -26.00
CA MET A 616 9.42 -29.59 -27.18
C MET A 616 8.26 -28.66 -26.80
N ASN A 617 7.42 -29.07 -25.84
CA ASN A 617 6.22 -28.33 -25.46
C ASN A 617 6.40 -27.44 -24.21
N PHE A 618 7.48 -27.59 -23.46
CA PHE A 618 7.92 -26.66 -22.41
C PHE A 618 9.38 -26.24 -22.62
N GLN A 619 9.58 -24.98 -23.00
CA GLN A 619 10.89 -24.39 -23.27
C GLN A 619 11.07 -23.14 -22.41
N PRO A 620 11.68 -23.27 -21.22
CA PRO A 620 12.04 -22.11 -20.43
C PRO A 620 13.14 -21.30 -21.11
N MET A 621 13.11 -19.97 -20.92
CA MET A 621 14.01 -19.01 -21.57
C MET A 621 14.63 -18.08 -20.52
N ASP A 622 15.90 -17.72 -20.70
CA ASP A 622 16.64 -16.87 -19.76
C ASP A 622 16.01 -15.48 -19.58
N ASN A 623 15.35 -14.95 -20.60
CA ASN A 623 14.73 -13.63 -20.60
C ASN A 623 13.22 -13.68 -20.39
N ALA A 624 12.70 -14.71 -19.72
CA ALA A 624 11.29 -14.79 -19.35
C ALA A 624 11.10 -15.17 -17.88
N ILE A 625 9.99 -14.71 -17.33
CA ILE A 625 9.40 -15.23 -16.09
C ILE A 625 7.98 -15.65 -16.39
N GLU A 626 7.35 -16.46 -15.55
CA GLU A 626 5.90 -16.70 -15.66
C GLU A 626 5.29 -17.04 -14.32
N ILE A 627 4.08 -16.53 -14.06
CA ILE A 627 3.28 -16.86 -12.88
C ILE A 627 2.18 -17.83 -13.30
N PHE A 628 2.20 -19.02 -12.72
CA PHE A 628 1.19 -20.05 -12.90
C PHE A 628 0.28 -20.15 -11.66
N GLY A 629 -0.99 -20.45 -11.87
CA GLY A 629 -1.90 -20.92 -10.83
C GLY A 629 -2.03 -22.43 -10.90
N ILE A 630 -1.55 -23.14 -9.89
CA ILE A 630 -1.66 -24.61 -9.80
C ILE A 630 -2.75 -24.98 -8.81
N ASP A 631 -3.67 -25.82 -9.26
CA ASP A 631 -4.82 -26.25 -8.48
C ASP A 631 -4.61 -27.66 -7.91
N PHE A 632 -4.69 -27.77 -6.59
CA PHE A 632 -4.55 -29.04 -5.86
C PHE A 632 -5.81 -29.36 -5.06
N LEU A 633 -6.25 -30.62 -5.08
CA LEU A 633 -7.25 -31.15 -4.18
C LEU A 633 -6.56 -31.77 -2.96
N VAL A 634 -7.08 -31.52 -1.75
CA VAL A 634 -6.65 -32.23 -0.55
C VAL A 634 -7.60 -33.40 -0.30
N ASN A 635 -7.06 -34.61 -0.23
CA ASN A 635 -7.83 -35.83 0.04
C ASN A 635 -8.02 -36.05 1.55
N GLU A 636 -8.96 -36.91 1.92
CA GLU A 636 -9.27 -37.24 3.33
C GLU A 636 -8.06 -37.74 4.13
N ASP A 637 -7.10 -38.41 3.47
CA ASP A 637 -5.85 -38.93 4.04
C ASP A 637 -4.71 -37.88 4.09
N TYR A 638 -5.03 -36.62 3.79
CA TYR A 638 -4.11 -35.49 3.69
C TYR A 638 -3.07 -35.62 2.56
N THR A 639 -3.31 -36.47 1.56
CA THR A 639 -2.55 -36.45 0.31
C THR A 639 -3.05 -35.34 -0.61
N VAL A 640 -2.20 -34.88 -1.54
CA VAL A 640 -2.54 -33.82 -2.49
C VAL A 640 -2.67 -34.39 -3.89
N THR A 641 -3.71 -33.98 -4.61
CA THR A 641 -3.95 -34.37 -6.00
C THR A 641 -3.86 -33.14 -6.89
N LEU A 642 -2.96 -33.13 -7.86
CA LEU A 642 -2.87 -32.11 -8.90
C LEU A 642 -4.10 -32.21 -9.82
N LEU A 643 -4.78 -31.07 -10.01
CA LEU A 643 -5.95 -30.97 -10.89
C LEU A 643 -5.60 -30.34 -12.23
N GLU A 644 -4.94 -29.18 -12.21
CA GLU A 644 -4.58 -28.41 -13.39
C GLU A 644 -3.51 -27.36 -13.11
N VAL A 645 -2.88 -26.86 -14.18
CA VAL A 645 -1.96 -25.73 -14.19
C VAL A 645 -2.52 -24.67 -15.13
N ASN A 646 -2.70 -23.46 -14.64
CA ASN A 646 -3.26 -22.34 -15.37
C ASN A 646 -2.18 -21.27 -15.60
N SER A 647 -1.91 -20.91 -16.86
CA SER A 647 -1.15 -19.69 -17.19
C SER A 647 -2.03 -18.47 -17.08
N TYR A 648 -1.45 -17.31 -16.76
CA TYR A 648 -2.20 -16.06 -16.58
C TYR A 648 -3.42 -16.28 -15.66
N PRO A 649 -3.21 -16.80 -14.43
CA PRO A 649 -4.31 -17.15 -13.55
C PRO A 649 -5.15 -15.91 -13.20
N ASP A 650 -6.46 -16.08 -13.09
CA ASP A 650 -7.34 -14.98 -12.70
C ASP A 650 -7.10 -14.58 -11.23
N PHE A 651 -6.39 -13.46 -11.04
CA PHE A 651 -6.09 -12.90 -9.73
C PHE A 651 -7.30 -12.23 -9.06
N LYS A 652 -8.39 -11.96 -9.80
CA LYS A 652 -9.60 -11.33 -9.24
C LYS A 652 -10.38 -12.30 -8.33
N GLN A 653 -10.13 -13.60 -8.46
CA GLN A 653 -10.78 -14.66 -7.67
C GLN A 653 -10.52 -14.55 -6.16
N THR A 654 -9.56 -13.75 -5.72
CA THR A 654 -9.28 -13.52 -4.29
C THR A 654 -10.32 -12.62 -3.61
N GLY A 655 -11.12 -11.88 -4.38
CA GLY A 655 -11.99 -10.83 -3.85
C GLY A 655 -11.21 -9.58 -3.40
N ASP A 656 -11.94 -8.56 -2.94
CA ASP A 656 -11.36 -7.28 -2.51
C ASP A 656 -10.67 -7.39 -1.15
N ASP A 657 -11.16 -8.26 -0.25
CA ASP A 657 -10.64 -8.44 1.11
C ASP A 657 -9.27 -9.12 1.16
N LEU A 658 -8.95 -9.97 0.18
CA LEU A 658 -7.66 -10.69 0.09
C LEU A 658 -6.70 -10.07 -0.92
N LYS A 659 -7.00 -8.87 -1.40
CA LYS A 659 -6.17 -8.12 -2.36
C LYS A 659 -4.72 -7.94 -1.89
N GLY A 660 -4.52 -7.81 -0.57
CA GLY A 660 -3.18 -7.73 0.04
C GLY A 660 -2.27 -8.93 -0.28
N LEU A 661 -2.83 -10.13 -0.43
CA LEU A 661 -2.06 -11.35 -0.71
C LEU A 661 -1.50 -11.34 -2.13
N ILE A 662 -2.29 -10.87 -3.11
CA ILE A 662 -1.85 -10.70 -4.50
C ILE A 662 -0.85 -9.55 -4.61
N TYR A 663 -1.06 -8.47 -3.85
CA TYR A 663 -0.14 -7.33 -3.83
C TYR A 663 1.24 -7.75 -3.32
N GLU A 664 1.27 -8.54 -2.24
CA GLU A 664 2.52 -9.12 -1.74
C GLU A 664 3.16 -10.05 -2.78
N LEU A 665 2.39 -10.92 -3.45
CA LEU A 665 2.93 -11.79 -4.51
C LEU A 665 3.65 -10.98 -5.60
N PHE A 666 3.01 -9.95 -6.15
CA PHE A 666 3.61 -9.12 -7.20
C PHE A 666 4.80 -8.30 -6.70
N ASP A 667 4.74 -7.75 -5.48
CA ASP A 667 5.88 -7.05 -4.87
C ASP A 667 7.12 -7.97 -4.76
N ARG A 668 6.90 -9.21 -4.30
CA ARG A 668 7.95 -10.23 -4.19
C ARG A 668 8.48 -10.65 -5.55
N VAL A 669 7.61 -10.88 -6.54
CA VAL A 669 8.01 -11.21 -7.91
C VAL A 669 8.86 -10.10 -8.50
N VAL A 670 8.47 -8.83 -8.35
CA VAL A 670 9.25 -7.73 -8.92
C VAL A 670 10.60 -7.57 -8.22
N LYS A 671 10.64 -7.62 -6.88
CA LYS A 671 11.87 -7.41 -6.12
C LYS A 671 12.85 -8.59 -6.15
N GLU A 672 12.34 -9.81 -6.08
CA GLU A 672 13.16 -11.02 -5.90
C GLU A 672 13.39 -11.79 -7.22
N VAL A 673 12.51 -11.61 -8.21
CA VAL A 673 12.57 -12.33 -9.49
C VAL A 673 12.91 -11.40 -10.66
N VAL A 674 12.10 -10.37 -10.93
CA VAL A 674 12.27 -9.48 -12.10
C VAL A 674 13.48 -8.57 -11.95
N SER A 675 13.63 -7.90 -10.81
CA SER A 675 14.74 -6.96 -10.58
C SER A 675 16.11 -7.63 -10.74
N PRO A 676 16.38 -8.80 -10.13
CA PRO A 676 17.64 -9.51 -10.37
C PRO A 676 17.80 -9.99 -11.81
N LEU A 677 16.71 -10.33 -12.50
CA LEU A 677 16.74 -10.75 -13.89
C LEU A 677 17.17 -9.62 -14.84
N VAL A 678 16.65 -8.41 -14.61
CA VAL A 678 16.94 -7.24 -15.44
C VAL A 678 18.25 -6.58 -15.03
N THR A 679 18.48 -6.36 -13.74
CA THR A 679 19.66 -5.61 -13.24
C THR A 679 20.91 -6.47 -13.06
N GLY A 680 20.76 -7.78 -12.85
CA GLY A 680 21.87 -8.70 -12.53
C GLY A 680 22.34 -8.64 -11.07
N THR A 681 21.67 -7.86 -10.22
CA THR A 681 22.01 -7.70 -8.80
C THR A 681 21.19 -8.65 -7.94
N GLN A 682 21.83 -9.51 -7.13
CA GLN A 682 21.13 -10.34 -6.16
C GLN A 682 20.80 -9.52 -4.90
N SER A 683 19.54 -9.55 -4.48
CA SER A 683 19.09 -8.95 -3.21
C SER A 683 19.32 -9.95 -2.06
N GLU A 684 19.96 -9.52 -0.97
CA GLU A 684 20.06 -10.30 0.27
C GLU A 684 18.79 -10.10 1.11
N THR A 685 17.75 -10.89 0.85
CA THR A 685 16.54 -10.94 1.71
C THR A 685 16.58 -12.16 2.64
N THR A 686 16.51 -11.94 3.96
CA THR A 686 16.63 -12.99 4.99
C THR A 686 15.34 -13.76 5.29
N GLU A 687 14.16 -13.28 4.89
CA GLU A 687 12.89 -14.01 4.99
C GLU A 687 12.00 -13.72 3.75
N SER A 688 11.82 -14.71 2.86
CA SER A 688 10.96 -14.61 1.67
C SER A 688 9.74 -15.52 1.77
N THR A 689 8.60 -15.06 1.26
CA THR A 689 7.39 -15.87 1.07
C THR A 689 7.38 -16.65 -0.25
N LEU A 690 8.41 -16.49 -1.09
CA LEU A 690 8.67 -17.32 -2.26
C LEU A 690 9.66 -18.44 -1.89
N VAL A 691 9.15 -19.67 -1.81
CA VAL A 691 9.95 -20.86 -1.47
C VAL A 691 10.54 -21.45 -2.75
N SER A 692 11.86 -21.42 -2.91
CA SER A 692 12.51 -22.07 -4.06
C SER A 692 12.40 -23.59 -3.95
N VAL A 693 11.83 -24.22 -4.99
CA VAL A 693 11.64 -25.68 -5.04
C VAL A 693 12.48 -26.34 -6.13
N LEU A 694 12.89 -25.60 -7.15
CA LEU A 694 13.76 -26.08 -8.23
C LEU A 694 14.73 -24.98 -8.63
N SER A 695 16.00 -25.35 -8.82
CA SER A 695 17.05 -24.51 -9.40
C SER A 695 17.89 -25.42 -10.28
N GLN A 696 17.71 -25.31 -11.60
CA GLN A 696 18.45 -26.10 -12.60
C GLN A 696 19.55 -25.28 -13.27
#